data_AF-A0A355KYJ9-F1
#
_entry.id   AF-A0A355KYJ9-F1
#
_cell.length_a   1.000
_cell.length_b   1.000
_cell.length_c   1.000
_cell.angle_alpha   90.00
_cell.angle_beta   90.00
_cell.angle_gamma   90.00
#
_symmetry.space_group_name_H-M   'P 1'
#
loop_
_entity.id
_entity.type
_entity.pdbx_description
1 polymer ?
#
loop_
_entity_poly.entity_id
_entity_poly.type
_entity_poly.pdbx_seq_one_letter_code
_entity_poly.pdbx_strand_id
1 'polypeptide(L)'
;MPLDKQTVRESKSRNDVAVAVIGRSAGEDRDCNLEKGSYYLADDEIAMLDMIAAEFDNIVILLNIGGITDMTWVEKYRDKIGAILIVWQGGMECGNAAADLLCGNVSPSGHLTDTIAKCYEDYPSSSSFGGKDFNEYKEDIYVGYRCFETFAKDKVLYPFGYGLSYTDFEISSNMSEETDVGFRFAVSVKNIGHSVGKEAVQLYLRKPCGRLGNPERILVAFKKTGELAPNEEARLDLFVEKSQLSSYDEDISAYVIERGKYEFFLGKNVRDNDLIYSFEQTDEEIISQLAQASAPIEEFEVMKACEESGKRVIKQRTVRTREYDLGKRILENLPKAIPQTGDKGLKLSDVKNGECTMEQFVAQLSNKELEAISRGDYVMNSPLGAKGNAGVFGGVLHSLRAKGVEPITTTDGPSGIRLSASCSLMPVGTLFACSFNPELVEEVYSAIAAEMKAKGSDVLLAPGMNIHRNPLCGRNFEYYSEDPYLAGKTAAAAVRGIQSRGASACPKHFACNSQEKRRNMNDSRLSERALREIYLKGFEICVKESEPKNIMTSYNRINSVYGHYNYELCTTILRDEWGYKGNVITDWWMKSERSPEFPSIRDQAYRVRAQVDVLMPGGGRSKRRRPDGTLLESLGKQGGITLGELQRTAINVLKAVIDIKI
;
A
#
# COMPACT_ATOMS: atom_id res chain seq x y z
N MET A 1 26.78 -11.56 -24.54
CA MET A 1 28.10 -12.22 -24.67
C MET A 1 28.75 -12.21 -23.30
N PRO A 2 29.35 -13.31 -22.83
CA PRO A 2 30.15 -13.25 -21.62
C PRO A 2 31.29 -12.23 -21.82
N LEU A 3 31.50 -11.37 -20.83
CA LEU A 3 32.60 -10.41 -20.80
C LEU A 3 33.93 -11.17 -20.79
N ASP A 4 34.88 -10.81 -21.65
CA ASP A 4 36.22 -11.41 -21.64
C ASP A 4 37.25 -10.44 -21.04
N LYS A 5 38.33 -11.01 -20.50
CA LYS A 5 39.38 -10.24 -19.80
C LYS A 5 40.10 -9.23 -20.69
N GLN A 6 40.25 -9.52 -21.97
CA GLN A 6 40.93 -8.61 -22.89
C GLN A 6 40.09 -7.35 -23.10
N THR A 7 38.78 -7.51 -23.29
CA THR A 7 37.82 -6.40 -23.38
C THR A 7 37.87 -5.49 -22.15
N VAL A 8 37.96 -6.06 -20.94
CA VAL A 8 38.06 -5.26 -19.70
C VAL A 8 39.37 -4.48 -19.63
N ARG A 9 40.50 -5.09 -19.96
CA ARG A 9 41.82 -4.42 -20.01
C ARG A 9 41.87 -3.28 -21.02
N GLU A 10 41.34 -3.52 -22.23
CA GLU A 10 41.23 -2.49 -23.27
C GLU A 10 40.25 -1.38 -22.90
N SER A 11 39.27 -1.67 -22.04
CA SER A 11 38.39 -0.66 -21.47
C SER A 11 39.11 0.16 -20.41
N LYS A 12 39.87 -0.48 -19.51
CA LYS A 12 40.65 0.21 -18.47
C LYS A 12 41.74 1.13 -19.01
N SER A 13 42.34 0.79 -20.15
CA SER A 13 43.37 1.63 -20.77
C SER A 13 42.84 2.96 -21.32
N ARG A 14 41.50 3.10 -21.44
CA ARG A 14 40.82 4.29 -21.97
C ARG A 14 39.85 4.94 -20.97
N ASN A 15 39.62 4.33 -19.82
CA ASN A 15 38.61 4.78 -18.85
C ASN A 15 39.14 4.67 -17.41
N ASP A 16 38.72 5.61 -16.56
CA ASP A 16 39.12 5.68 -15.15
C ASP A 16 38.14 4.96 -14.21
N VAL A 17 36.86 4.89 -14.63
CA VAL A 17 35.75 4.36 -13.82
C VAL A 17 35.03 3.27 -14.61
N ALA A 18 34.67 2.19 -13.93
CA ALA A 18 33.76 1.18 -14.47
C ALA A 18 32.36 1.37 -13.88
N VAL A 19 31.34 1.39 -14.74
CA VAL A 19 29.93 1.35 -14.31
C VAL A 19 29.37 -0.02 -14.61
N ALA A 20 29.01 -0.77 -13.56
CA ALA A 20 28.41 -2.10 -13.69
C ALA A 20 26.93 -2.05 -13.28
N VAL A 21 26.08 -2.71 -14.07
CA VAL A 21 24.63 -2.73 -13.84
C VAL A 21 24.18 -4.14 -13.47
N ILE A 22 23.51 -4.28 -12.33
CA ILE A 22 22.85 -5.52 -11.92
C ILE A 22 21.34 -5.33 -12.07
N GLY A 23 20.71 -6.21 -12.83
CA GLY A 23 19.30 -6.12 -13.20
C GLY A 23 18.45 -7.22 -12.57
N ARG A 24 17.27 -6.87 -12.03
CA ARG A 24 16.25 -7.83 -11.60
C ARG A 24 14.85 -7.35 -11.99
N SER A 25 14.04 -8.27 -12.49
CA SER A 25 12.60 -8.06 -12.67
C SER A 25 11.81 -8.76 -11.57
N ALA A 26 10.69 -8.16 -11.16
CA ALA A 26 9.69 -8.78 -10.28
C ALA A 26 8.32 -8.68 -10.97
N GLY A 27 7.27 -9.31 -10.42
CA GLY A 27 5.95 -9.28 -11.02
C GLY A 27 4.91 -10.16 -10.33
N GLU A 28 3.70 -10.14 -10.87
CA GLU A 28 2.56 -10.88 -10.35
C GLU A 28 2.70 -12.41 -10.47
N ASP A 29 1.96 -13.13 -9.62
CA ASP A 29 1.79 -14.59 -9.59
C ASP A 29 3.06 -15.41 -9.23
N ARG A 30 4.19 -14.76 -8.94
CA ARG A 30 5.44 -15.40 -8.50
C ARG A 30 6.18 -14.53 -7.48
N ASP A 31 6.65 -15.15 -6.42
CA ASP A 31 7.60 -14.52 -5.49
C ASP A 31 9.03 -14.67 -6.00
N CYS A 32 9.95 -13.84 -5.50
CA CYS A 32 11.37 -14.01 -5.71
C CYS A 32 11.84 -15.31 -5.04
N ASN A 33 12.70 -16.07 -5.73
CA ASN A 33 13.32 -17.26 -5.17
C ASN A 33 14.55 -16.88 -4.35
N LEU A 34 14.78 -17.64 -3.26
CA LEU A 34 16.00 -17.59 -2.47
C LEU A 34 17.15 -18.37 -3.17
N GLU A 35 17.47 -17.95 -4.38
CA GLU A 35 18.39 -18.64 -5.31
C GLU A 35 19.27 -17.61 -6.04
N LYS A 36 20.39 -18.09 -6.59
CA LYS A 36 21.27 -17.31 -7.47
C LYS A 36 20.54 -16.87 -8.74
N GLY A 37 20.72 -15.61 -9.13
CA GLY A 37 19.99 -14.99 -10.24
C GLY A 37 18.59 -14.47 -9.88
N SER A 38 18.18 -14.63 -8.63
CA SER A 38 16.95 -14.05 -8.07
C SER A 38 17.34 -13.15 -6.88
N TYR A 39 17.22 -13.63 -5.64
CA TYR A 39 17.61 -12.85 -4.46
C TYR A 39 19.14 -12.69 -4.35
N TYR A 40 19.90 -13.71 -4.75
CA TYR A 40 21.37 -13.66 -4.78
C TYR A 40 21.90 -13.33 -6.18
N LEU A 41 23.14 -12.85 -6.26
CA LEU A 41 23.83 -12.73 -7.54
C LEU A 41 24.00 -14.10 -8.23
N ALA A 42 23.90 -14.09 -9.56
CA ALA A 42 24.22 -15.25 -10.38
C ALA A 42 25.75 -15.43 -10.51
N ASP A 43 26.18 -16.64 -10.88
CA ASP A 43 27.61 -16.95 -10.98
C ASP A 43 28.32 -16.15 -12.09
N ASP A 44 27.62 -15.84 -13.17
CA ASP A 44 28.11 -14.98 -14.26
C ASP A 44 28.20 -13.51 -13.87
N GLU A 45 27.29 -13.02 -13.01
CA GLU A 45 27.37 -11.68 -12.43
C GLU A 45 28.56 -11.55 -11.46
N ILE A 46 28.80 -12.56 -10.63
CA ILE A 46 29.98 -12.60 -9.76
C ILE A 46 31.25 -12.63 -10.62
N ALA A 47 31.30 -13.48 -11.65
CA ALA A 47 32.44 -13.56 -12.56
C ALA A 47 32.68 -12.22 -13.29
N MET A 48 31.62 -11.53 -13.70
CA MET A 48 31.70 -10.20 -14.30
C MET A 48 32.33 -9.19 -13.32
N LEU A 49 31.85 -9.13 -12.08
CA LEU A 49 32.38 -8.24 -11.05
C LEU A 49 33.84 -8.56 -10.71
N ASP A 50 34.20 -9.84 -10.61
CA ASP A 50 35.59 -10.29 -10.43
C ASP A 50 36.51 -9.81 -11.55
N MET A 51 36.07 -9.87 -12.80
CA MET A 51 36.85 -9.39 -13.94
C MET A 51 37.01 -7.87 -13.93
N ILE A 52 35.95 -7.12 -13.58
CA ILE A 52 36.01 -5.66 -13.49
C ILE A 52 36.94 -5.24 -12.34
N ALA A 53 36.77 -5.83 -11.15
CA ALA A 53 37.55 -5.52 -9.95
C ALA A 53 39.03 -5.90 -10.04
N ALA A 54 39.40 -6.78 -10.96
CA ALA A 54 40.79 -7.10 -11.25
C ALA A 54 41.54 -5.97 -12.00
N GLU A 55 40.81 -5.10 -12.71
CA GLU A 55 41.41 -4.07 -13.59
C GLU A 55 41.06 -2.64 -13.16
N PHE A 56 39.91 -2.41 -12.52
CA PHE A 56 39.44 -1.10 -12.08
C PHE A 56 39.49 -0.94 -10.56
N ASP A 57 39.99 0.23 -10.11
CA ASP A 57 40.04 0.63 -8.70
C ASP A 57 38.86 1.52 -8.27
N ASN A 58 38.05 1.98 -9.23
CA ASN A 58 36.85 2.77 -8.98
C ASN A 58 35.68 2.21 -9.79
N ILE A 59 34.78 1.52 -9.08
CA ILE A 59 33.60 0.87 -9.65
C ILE A 59 32.35 1.53 -9.10
N VAL A 60 31.45 1.91 -10.00
CA VAL A 60 30.09 2.34 -9.67
C VAL A 60 29.14 1.20 -9.98
N ILE A 61 28.33 0.81 -9.00
CA ILE A 61 27.27 -0.19 -9.17
C ILE A 61 25.93 0.52 -9.34
N LEU A 62 25.21 0.19 -10.41
CA LEU A 62 23.80 0.52 -10.57
C LEU A 62 22.94 -0.71 -10.30
N LEU A 63 22.03 -0.62 -9.33
CA LEU A 63 21.05 -1.66 -9.05
C LEU A 63 19.70 -1.28 -9.69
N ASN A 64 19.42 -1.89 -10.84
CA ASN A 64 18.14 -1.79 -11.56
C ASN A 64 17.26 -2.97 -11.17
N ILE A 65 16.65 -2.88 -9.99
CA ILE A 65 15.94 -3.98 -9.33
C ILE A 65 14.51 -3.56 -8.99
N GLY A 66 13.58 -4.52 -9.00
CA GLY A 66 12.20 -4.30 -8.57
C GLY A 66 11.97 -4.45 -7.06
N GLY A 67 12.87 -5.12 -6.34
CA GLY A 67 12.78 -5.30 -4.90
C GLY A 67 14.15 -5.54 -4.30
N ILE A 68 14.26 -5.43 -2.98
CA ILE A 68 15.52 -5.63 -2.26
C ILE A 68 16.07 -7.04 -2.51
N THR A 69 17.36 -7.11 -2.82
CA THR A 69 18.14 -8.35 -2.99
C THR A 69 19.23 -8.44 -1.94
N ASP A 70 19.94 -9.57 -1.91
CA ASP A 70 21.18 -9.67 -1.15
C ASP A 70 22.17 -8.56 -1.55
N MET A 71 22.79 -7.96 -0.53
CA MET A 71 23.84 -6.96 -0.66
C MET A 71 25.12 -7.33 0.09
N THR A 72 25.22 -8.54 0.66
CA THR A 72 26.44 -8.98 1.37
C THR A 72 27.65 -9.12 0.45
N TRP A 73 27.42 -9.41 -0.83
CA TRP A 73 28.47 -9.46 -1.85
C TRP A 73 29.26 -8.15 -2.01
N VAL A 74 28.71 -7.01 -1.58
CA VAL A 74 29.40 -5.71 -1.60
C VAL A 74 30.69 -5.76 -0.79
N GLU A 75 30.72 -6.52 0.32
CA GLU A 75 31.91 -6.66 1.16
C GLU A 75 33.11 -7.19 0.37
N LYS A 76 32.88 -8.15 -0.54
CA LYS A 76 33.95 -8.76 -1.36
C LYS A 76 34.69 -7.72 -2.22
N TYR A 77 34.02 -6.64 -2.62
CA TYR A 77 34.55 -5.62 -3.52
C TYR A 77 34.66 -4.24 -2.87
N ARG A 78 34.56 -4.16 -1.53
CA ARG A 78 34.49 -2.91 -0.77
C ARG A 78 35.59 -1.92 -1.13
N ASP A 79 36.82 -2.40 -1.30
CA ASP A 79 37.98 -1.54 -1.60
C ASP A 79 38.03 -1.04 -3.06
N LYS A 80 37.16 -1.56 -3.93
CA LYS A 80 37.07 -1.20 -5.35
C LYS A 80 35.80 -0.44 -5.70
N ILE A 81 34.73 -0.61 -4.93
CA ILE A 81 33.45 0.07 -5.15
C ILE A 81 33.53 1.49 -4.60
N GLY A 82 33.45 2.47 -5.50
CA GLY A 82 33.38 3.89 -5.15
C GLY A 82 31.95 4.37 -4.86
N ALA A 83 30.94 3.77 -5.49
CA ALA A 83 29.54 4.11 -5.27
C ALA A 83 28.58 2.96 -5.60
N ILE A 84 27.44 2.93 -4.90
CA ILE A 84 26.29 2.07 -5.22
C ILE A 84 25.06 2.98 -5.30
N LEU A 85 24.36 2.91 -6.43
CA LEU A 85 23.10 3.62 -6.64
C LEU A 85 21.99 2.62 -6.96
N ILE A 86 20.96 2.58 -6.13
CA ILE A 86 19.73 1.85 -6.45
C ILE A 86 18.87 2.75 -7.33
N VAL A 87 18.93 2.52 -8.64
CA VAL A 87 18.13 3.27 -9.63
C VAL A 87 16.71 2.73 -9.76
N TRP A 88 16.43 1.58 -9.13
CA TRP A 88 15.16 0.87 -9.21
C TRP A 88 14.74 0.68 -10.67
N GLN A 89 13.45 0.67 -10.95
CA GLN A 89 12.88 0.67 -12.28
C GLN A 89 12.19 2.02 -12.50
N GLY A 90 12.90 2.98 -13.10
CA GLY A 90 12.50 4.40 -13.21
C GLY A 90 11.54 4.77 -14.34
N GLY A 91 10.91 3.80 -15.00
CA GLY A 91 10.07 4.06 -16.17
C GLY A 91 10.88 4.42 -17.42
N MET A 92 10.24 5.10 -18.39
CA MET A 92 10.84 5.34 -19.71
C MET A 92 12.05 6.30 -19.70
N GLU A 93 12.18 7.13 -18.65
CA GLU A 93 13.27 8.11 -18.50
C GLU A 93 14.39 7.63 -17.57
N CYS A 94 14.36 6.38 -17.11
CA CYS A 94 15.30 5.86 -16.10
C CYS A 94 16.77 6.05 -16.47
N GLY A 95 17.12 5.89 -17.75
CA GLY A 95 18.50 6.08 -18.25
C GLY A 95 18.97 7.53 -18.15
N ASN A 96 18.10 8.48 -18.52
CA ASN A 96 18.40 9.91 -18.43
C ASN A 96 18.56 10.33 -16.96
N ALA A 97 17.63 9.91 -16.09
CA ALA A 97 17.72 10.19 -14.66
C ALA A 97 18.99 9.59 -14.01
N ALA A 98 19.37 8.36 -14.39
CA ALA A 98 20.61 7.75 -13.90
C ALA A 98 21.86 8.52 -14.39
N ALA A 99 21.86 8.99 -15.64
CA ALA A 99 22.95 9.82 -16.16
C ALA A 99 23.07 11.15 -15.43
N ASP A 100 21.95 11.83 -15.15
CA ASP A 100 21.94 13.09 -14.41
C ASP A 100 22.51 12.94 -13.00
N LEU A 101 22.17 11.84 -12.31
CA LEU A 101 22.75 11.53 -11.01
C LEU A 101 24.25 11.25 -11.13
N LEU A 102 24.66 10.33 -12.01
CA LEU A 102 26.07 9.96 -12.17
C LEU A 102 26.98 11.12 -12.58
N CYS A 103 26.46 12.05 -13.39
CA CYS A 103 27.20 13.24 -13.83
C CYS A 103 27.15 14.40 -12.81
N GLY A 104 26.39 14.28 -11.72
CA GLY A 104 26.23 15.35 -10.73
C GLY A 104 25.36 16.52 -11.21
N ASN A 105 24.58 16.35 -12.29
CA ASN A 105 23.60 17.34 -12.74
C ASN A 105 22.48 17.51 -11.71
N VAL A 106 22.17 16.43 -11.00
CA VAL A 106 21.23 16.40 -9.87
C VAL A 106 21.89 15.61 -8.74
N SER A 107 21.80 16.11 -7.51
CA SER A 107 22.26 15.37 -6.34
C SER A 107 21.25 14.31 -5.91
N PRO A 108 21.68 13.07 -5.61
CA PRO A 108 20.80 12.06 -5.05
C PRO A 108 20.24 12.54 -3.71
N SER A 109 18.97 12.23 -3.49
CA SER A 109 18.23 12.57 -2.27
C SER A 109 17.19 11.50 -1.93
N GLY A 110 17.37 10.28 -2.45
CA GLY A 110 16.48 9.15 -2.17
C GLY A 110 16.86 8.48 -0.86
N HIS A 111 15.86 8.00 -0.11
CA HIS A 111 16.04 7.27 1.14
C HIS A 111 15.36 5.91 1.06
N LEU A 112 15.95 4.89 1.67
CA LEU A 112 15.40 3.54 1.68
C LEU A 112 14.04 3.49 2.37
N THR A 113 13.09 2.82 1.74
CA THR A 113 11.75 2.52 2.26
C THR A 113 11.71 1.22 3.05
N ASP A 114 12.78 0.45 3.02
CA ASP A 114 12.88 -0.89 3.58
C ASP A 114 14.25 -1.08 4.24
N THR A 115 14.28 -1.90 5.28
CA THR A 115 15.55 -2.27 5.93
C THR A 115 16.25 -3.35 5.12
N ILE A 116 17.54 -3.18 4.82
CA ILE A 116 18.36 -4.20 4.16
C ILE A 116 19.14 -4.98 5.22
N ALA A 117 18.75 -6.23 5.43
CA ALA A 117 19.40 -7.12 6.40
C ALA A 117 20.64 -7.81 5.84
N LYS A 118 21.47 -8.38 6.73
CA LYS A 118 22.65 -9.18 6.39
C LYS A 118 22.27 -10.52 5.76
N CYS A 119 21.36 -11.26 6.38
CA CYS A 119 20.88 -12.53 5.84
C CYS A 119 19.36 -12.49 5.61
N TYR A 120 18.86 -13.32 4.70
CA TYR A 120 17.41 -13.42 4.48
C TYR A 120 16.68 -13.93 5.74
N GLU A 121 17.30 -14.84 6.48
CA GLU A 121 16.73 -15.44 7.69
C GLU A 121 16.61 -14.42 8.84
N ASP A 122 17.28 -13.28 8.75
CA ASP A 122 17.20 -12.21 9.74
C ASP A 122 15.89 -11.42 9.65
N TYR A 123 15.21 -11.43 8.50
CA TYR A 123 13.90 -10.81 8.38
C TYR A 123 12.89 -11.55 9.27
N PRO A 124 12.05 -10.83 10.05
CA PRO A 124 11.18 -11.45 11.04
C PRO A 124 10.10 -12.34 10.41
N SER A 125 9.74 -12.08 9.15
CA SER A 125 8.76 -12.86 8.38
C SER A 125 9.37 -14.06 7.65
N SER A 126 10.70 -14.25 7.66
CA SER A 126 11.40 -15.26 6.85
C SER A 126 10.91 -16.68 7.11
N SER A 127 10.61 -17.00 8.38
CA SER A 127 10.12 -18.30 8.82
C SER A 127 8.63 -18.55 8.54
N SER A 128 7.89 -17.51 8.17
CA SER A 128 6.44 -17.53 7.97
C SER A 128 6.02 -16.88 6.65
N PHE A 129 6.85 -17.03 5.62
CA PHE A 129 6.60 -16.56 4.26
C PHE A 129 6.74 -17.70 3.25
N GLY A 130 5.97 -17.64 2.17
CA GLY A 130 5.97 -18.64 1.10
C GLY A 130 5.07 -19.84 1.36
N GLY A 131 4.28 -19.82 2.45
CA GLY A 131 3.32 -20.85 2.80
C GLY A 131 2.27 -21.03 1.69
N LYS A 132 1.98 -22.29 1.33
CA LYS A 132 1.03 -22.56 0.24
C LYS A 132 -0.42 -22.35 0.66
N ASP A 133 -0.76 -22.71 1.89
CA ASP A 133 -2.14 -22.70 2.37
C ASP A 133 -2.40 -21.52 3.31
N PHE A 134 -1.47 -21.24 4.22
CA PHE A 134 -1.53 -20.06 5.07
C PHE A 134 -0.12 -19.59 5.48
N ASN A 135 -0.07 -18.37 6.00
CA ASN A 135 1.07 -17.80 6.72
C ASN A 135 0.57 -17.21 8.04
N GLU A 136 1.17 -17.63 9.16
CA GLU A 136 0.98 -16.99 10.46
C GLU A 136 1.93 -15.81 10.57
N TYR A 137 1.40 -14.60 10.74
CA TYR A 137 2.19 -13.37 10.85
C TYR A 137 2.73 -13.24 12.28
N LYS A 138 3.62 -14.18 12.65
CA LYS A 138 4.20 -14.32 14.00
C LYS A 138 4.97 -13.08 14.45
N GLU A 139 5.48 -12.31 13.51
CA GLU A 139 6.16 -11.05 13.78
C GLU A 139 5.22 -9.93 14.28
N ASP A 140 3.90 -10.09 14.17
CA ASP A 140 2.92 -9.12 14.65
C ASP A 140 3.17 -7.70 14.09
N ILE A 141 3.23 -6.69 14.97
CA ILE A 141 3.59 -5.31 14.64
C ILE A 141 5.09 -5.10 14.35
N TYR A 142 5.95 -6.10 14.57
CA TYR A 142 7.39 -6.00 14.37
C TYR A 142 7.80 -6.34 12.93
N VAL A 143 7.23 -5.62 11.97
CA VAL A 143 7.61 -5.71 10.55
C VAL A 143 8.77 -4.77 10.25
N GLY A 144 9.77 -5.25 9.51
CA GLY A 144 10.90 -4.42 9.06
C GLY A 144 11.69 -3.81 10.22
N TYR A 145 12.00 -2.51 10.12
CA TYR A 145 12.76 -1.77 11.13
C TYR A 145 12.14 -1.83 12.53
N ARG A 146 10.81 -2.03 12.66
CA ARG A 146 10.17 -2.20 13.97
C ARG A 146 10.72 -3.43 14.69
N CYS A 147 11.08 -4.50 13.98
CA CYS A 147 11.80 -5.64 14.58
C CYS A 147 13.28 -5.32 14.77
N PHE A 148 13.97 -4.90 13.71
CA PHE A 148 15.43 -4.75 13.73
C PHE A 148 15.90 -3.75 14.78
N GLU A 149 15.25 -2.59 14.87
CA GLU A 149 15.62 -1.56 15.84
C GLU A 149 15.22 -1.91 17.27
N THR A 150 14.28 -2.83 17.46
CA THR A 150 13.85 -3.28 18.79
C THR A 150 14.71 -4.44 19.28
N PHE A 151 15.09 -5.39 18.42
CA PHE A 151 15.64 -6.68 18.86
C PHE A 151 16.97 -7.07 18.22
N ALA A 152 17.36 -6.49 17.08
CA ALA A 152 18.42 -7.07 16.23
C ALA A 152 19.18 -6.05 15.38
N LYS A 153 19.64 -4.95 16.01
CA LYS A 153 20.30 -3.85 15.29
C LYS A 153 21.55 -4.27 14.53
N ASP A 154 22.29 -5.24 15.06
CA ASP A 154 23.53 -5.78 14.49
C ASP A 154 23.32 -6.59 13.20
N LYS A 155 22.07 -6.93 12.87
CA LYS A 155 21.70 -7.70 11.67
C LYS A 155 21.40 -6.86 10.43
N VAL A 156 21.52 -5.53 10.52
CA VAL A 156 21.19 -4.61 9.43
C VAL A 156 22.45 -4.14 8.70
N LEU A 157 22.41 -4.15 7.36
CA LEU A 157 23.40 -3.52 6.50
C LEU A 157 23.08 -2.04 6.27
N TYR A 158 21.84 -1.76 5.83
CA TYR A 158 21.35 -0.40 5.58
C TYR A 158 19.99 -0.23 6.27
N PRO A 159 19.86 0.74 7.20
CA PRO A 159 18.63 0.89 7.97
C PRO A 159 17.55 1.61 7.17
N PHE A 160 16.29 1.46 7.60
CA PHE A 160 15.15 2.23 7.09
C PHE A 160 15.44 3.74 7.09
N GLY A 161 15.09 4.41 6.00
CA GLY A 161 15.29 5.85 5.81
C GLY A 161 16.72 6.24 5.42
N TYR A 162 17.66 5.29 5.28
CA TYR A 162 19.04 5.60 4.89
C TYR A 162 19.14 6.07 3.43
N GLY A 163 19.90 7.12 3.19
CA GLY A 163 20.16 7.69 1.88
C GLY A 163 21.39 8.60 1.95
N LEU A 164 22.11 8.74 0.84
CA LEU A 164 23.28 9.61 0.72
C LEU A 164 23.01 10.71 -0.31
N SER A 165 23.77 11.80 -0.20
CA SER A 165 23.80 12.90 -1.16
C SER A 165 25.24 13.24 -1.56
N TYR A 166 25.42 14.10 -2.57
CA TYR A 166 26.72 14.69 -2.92
C TYR A 166 27.10 15.89 -2.05
N THR A 167 26.29 16.17 -1.04
CA THR A 167 26.51 17.20 -0.03
C THR A 167 26.08 16.67 1.34
N ASP A 168 26.44 17.38 2.39
CA ASP A 168 26.09 17.05 3.77
C ASP A 168 25.09 18.06 4.33
N PHE A 169 24.23 17.58 5.22
CA PHE A 169 23.22 18.39 5.90
C PHE A 169 23.36 18.31 7.41
N GLU A 170 23.17 19.45 8.07
CA GLU A 170 22.94 19.59 9.49
C GLU A 170 21.42 19.75 9.73
N ILE A 171 20.87 18.97 10.66
CA ILE A 171 19.46 18.98 11.03
C ILE A 171 19.35 19.32 12.51
N SER A 172 18.52 20.30 12.87
CA SER A 172 18.31 20.67 14.27
C SER A 172 16.85 21.05 14.55
N SER A 173 16.37 20.78 15.76
CA SER A 173 15.08 21.28 16.24
C SER A 173 15.28 22.64 16.90
N ASN A 174 14.59 23.66 16.39
CA ASN A 174 14.57 24.99 16.99
C ASN A 174 13.53 25.11 18.10
N MET A 175 12.45 24.32 18.00
CA MET A 175 11.31 24.36 18.90
C MET A 175 10.57 23.03 18.85
N SER A 176 10.20 22.53 20.03
CA SER A 176 9.33 21.38 20.21
C SER A 176 8.22 21.80 21.18
N GLU A 177 6.96 21.81 20.74
CA GLU A 177 5.82 22.23 21.56
C GLU A 177 4.68 21.20 21.54
N GLU A 178 4.07 21.00 22.71
CA GLU A 178 2.77 20.35 22.83
C GLU A 178 1.66 21.38 22.53
N THR A 179 0.62 20.93 21.85
CA THR A 179 -0.56 21.71 21.46
C THR A 179 -1.82 20.96 21.87
N ASP A 180 -2.98 21.60 21.82
CA ASP A 180 -4.26 20.98 22.19
C ASP A 180 -4.60 19.70 21.39
N VAL A 181 -4.01 19.54 20.21
CA VAL A 181 -4.33 18.47 19.24
C VAL A 181 -3.15 17.53 18.94
N GLY A 182 -1.97 17.78 19.50
CA GLY A 182 -0.75 17.03 19.18
C GLY A 182 0.53 17.79 19.46
N PHE A 183 1.57 17.56 18.66
CA PHE A 183 2.92 18.07 18.89
C PHE A 183 3.46 18.72 17.63
N ARG A 184 4.02 19.93 17.75
CA ARG A 184 4.65 20.66 16.64
C ARG A 184 6.15 20.75 16.85
N PHE A 185 6.89 20.53 15.77
CA PHE A 185 8.35 20.61 15.73
C PHE A 185 8.79 21.54 14.60
N ALA A 186 9.48 22.63 14.95
CA ALA A 186 10.09 23.52 13.98
C ALA A 186 11.55 23.12 13.76
N VAL A 187 11.86 22.66 12.56
CA VAL A 187 13.15 22.06 12.20
C VAL A 187 13.91 22.98 11.25
N SER A 188 15.22 23.15 11.48
CA SER A 188 16.15 23.74 10.52
C SER A 188 16.95 22.65 9.83
N VAL A 189 17.13 22.79 8.52
CA VAL A 189 17.98 21.94 7.69
C VAL A 189 18.93 22.82 6.91
N LYS A 190 20.22 22.69 7.19
CA LYS A 190 21.26 23.49 6.53
C LYS A 190 22.15 22.60 5.69
N ASN A 191 22.37 23.00 4.43
CA ASN A 191 23.39 22.38 3.60
C ASN A 191 24.77 22.87 4.04
N ILE A 192 25.58 21.98 4.60
CA ILE A 192 26.92 22.27 5.13
C ILE A 192 28.05 21.79 4.20
N GLY A 193 27.71 21.11 3.10
CA GLY A 193 28.68 20.64 2.12
C GLY A 193 28.93 21.64 0.98
N HIS A 194 29.37 21.12 -0.16
CA HIS A 194 29.85 21.93 -1.29
C HIS A 194 28.98 21.83 -2.55
N SER A 195 27.97 20.98 -2.55
CA SER A 195 27.08 20.76 -3.70
C SER A 195 25.65 21.17 -3.36
N VAL A 196 24.84 21.53 -4.37
CA VAL A 196 23.40 21.72 -4.18
C VAL A 196 22.74 20.37 -3.85
N GLY A 197 21.74 20.32 -2.96
CA GLY A 197 21.04 19.08 -2.66
C GLY A 197 19.70 19.28 -1.95
N LYS A 198 19.00 18.16 -1.70
CA LYS A 198 17.75 18.10 -0.92
C LYS A 198 17.90 17.05 0.18
N GLU A 199 17.24 17.25 1.31
CA GLU A 199 17.26 16.31 2.43
C GLU A 199 15.84 15.99 2.90
N ALA A 200 15.56 14.72 3.19
CA ALA A 200 14.33 14.30 3.85
C ALA A 200 14.55 14.13 5.35
N VAL A 201 13.94 15.02 6.13
CA VAL A 201 13.95 14.94 7.59
C VAL A 201 12.90 13.94 8.06
N GLN A 202 13.26 13.10 9.01
CA GLN A 202 12.42 12.02 9.53
C GLN A 202 12.28 12.16 11.05
N LEU A 203 11.05 12.05 11.55
CA LEU A 203 10.72 12.12 12.97
C LEU A 203 10.14 10.77 13.43
N TYR A 204 10.77 10.20 14.43
CA TYR A 204 10.42 8.91 15.01
C TYR A 204 9.92 9.04 16.44
N LEU A 205 8.95 8.21 16.80
CA LEU A 205 8.41 8.10 18.15
C LEU A 205 8.87 6.80 18.81
N ARG A 206 9.37 6.90 20.04
CA ARG A 206 9.47 5.79 20.98
C ARG A 206 8.33 5.90 21.98
N LYS A 207 7.38 4.98 21.89
CA LYS A 207 6.33 4.79 22.91
C LYS A 207 6.89 4.02 24.12
N PRO A 208 6.27 4.10 25.31
CA PRO A 208 6.57 3.19 26.40
C PRO A 208 6.50 1.74 25.92
N CYS A 209 7.36 0.85 26.43
CA CYS A 209 7.19 -0.59 26.16
C CYS A 209 5.79 -1.02 26.59
N GLY A 210 5.35 -0.55 27.78
CA GLY A 210 3.97 -0.69 28.24
C GLY A 210 3.54 -2.13 28.48
N ARG A 211 2.25 -2.33 28.77
CA ARG A 211 1.64 -3.66 28.79
C ARG A 211 1.51 -4.21 27.37
N LEU A 212 1.30 -3.36 26.38
CA LEU A 212 1.08 -3.82 25.00
C LEU A 212 2.38 -4.28 24.31
N GLY A 213 3.55 -3.77 24.69
CA GLY A 213 4.82 -4.11 24.06
C GLY A 213 5.02 -3.34 22.75
N ASN A 214 5.33 -2.05 22.81
CA ASN A 214 5.55 -1.24 21.61
C ASN A 214 6.97 -1.44 21.00
N PRO A 215 7.19 -1.15 19.70
CA PRO A 215 8.52 -1.16 19.08
C PRO A 215 9.36 0.06 19.50
N GLU A 216 10.68 -0.06 19.39
CA GLU A 216 11.66 0.96 19.83
C GLU A 216 11.57 2.27 19.04
N ARG A 217 11.17 2.20 17.76
CA ARG A 217 10.96 3.34 16.88
C ARG A 217 9.75 3.09 15.99
N ILE A 218 8.95 4.13 15.75
CA ILE A 218 7.99 4.22 14.64
C ILE A 218 8.13 5.58 13.95
N LEU A 219 8.06 5.62 12.62
CA LEU A 219 7.98 6.88 11.86
C LEU A 219 6.63 7.55 12.13
N VAL A 220 6.63 8.84 12.49
CA VAL A 220 5.41 9.60 12.80
C VAL A 220 5.25 10.87 11.96
N ALA A 221 6.34 11.41 11.42
CA ALA A 221 6.32 12.49 10.45
C ALA A 221 7.60 12.49 9.61
N PHE A 222 7.52 13.03 8.39
CA PHE A 222 8.68 13.34 7.57
C PHE A 222 8.36 14.53 6.67
N LYS A 223 9.40 15.23 6.21
CA LYS A 223 9.27 16.30 5.22
C LYS A 223 10.58 16.48 4.46
N LYS A 224 10.47 16.81 3.18
CA LYS A 224 11.64 17.06 2.32
C LYS A 224 11.84 18.54 2.07
N THR A 225 13.09 18.98 2.03
CA THR A 225 13.45 20.34 1.64
C THR A 225 13.25 20.56 0.14
N GLY A 226 13.20 21.83 -0.26
CA GLY A 226 13.58 22.23 -1.62
C GLY A 226 15.09 22.02 -1.85
N GLU A 227 15.58 22.44 -3.01
CA GLU A 227 17.03 22.51 -3.24
C GLU A 227 17.65 23.55 -2.33
N LEU A 228 18.77 23.18 -1.71
CA LEU A 228 19.57 24.05 -0.87
C LEU A 228 20.94 24.18 -1.50
N ALA A 229 21.35 25.41 -1.82
CA ALA A 229 22.73 25.72 -2.14
C ALA A 229 23.65 25.54 -0.91
N PRO A 230 24.98 25.43 -1.10
CA PRO A 230 25.91 25.43 0.03
C PRO A 230 25.68 26.60 1.00
N ASN A 231 25.58 26.29 2.29
CA ASN A 231 25.24 27.19 3.40
C ASN A 231 23.79 27.70 3.45
N GLU A 232 22.94 27.33 2.50
CA GLU A 232 21.51 27.64 2.55
C GLU A 232 20.81 26.78 3.61
N GLU A 233 19.79 27.36 4.25
CA GLU A 233 19.00 26.73 5.30
C GLU A 233 17.51 26.81 4.96
N ALA A 234 16.81 25.68 5.08
CA ALA A 234 15.36 25.62 5.06
C ALA A 234 14.78 25.40 6.45
N ARG A 235 13.59 25.97 6.69
CA ARG A 235 12.78 25.69 7.87
C ARG A 235 11.59 24.82 7.50
N LEU A 236 11.40 23.76 8.27
CA LEU A 236 10.33 22.79 8.08
C LEU A 236 9.50 22.69 9.35
N ASP A 237 8.17 22.71 9.21
CA ASP A 237 7.25 22.36 10.28
C ASP A 237 6.81 20.90 10.14
N LEU A 238 7.01 20.12 11.21
CA LEU A 238 6.46 18.78 11.37
C LEU A 238 5.37 18.80 12.45
N PHE A 239 4.32 18.03 12.25
CA PHE A 239 3.23 17.90 13.20
C PHE A 239 2.89 16.42 13.42
N VAL A 240 2.69 16.04 14.69
CA VAL A 240 2.29 14.70 15.10
C VAL A 240 0.98 14.82 15.88
N GLU A 241 -0.09 14.22 15.37
CA GLU A 241 -1.37 14.20 16.08
C GLU A 241 -1.25 13.39 17.38
N LYS A 242 -1.97 13.81 18.44
CA LYS A 242 -1.99 13.05 19.70
C LYS A 242 -2.43 11.60 19.49
N SER A 243 -3.32 11.36 18.53
CA SER A 243 -3.80 10.03 18.15
C SER A 243 -2.68 9.05 17.74
N GLN A 244 -1.58 9.56 17.18
CA GLN A 244 -0.44 8.74 16.74
C GLN A 244 0.37 8.13 17.90
N LEU A 245 0.18 8.63 19.12
CA LEU A 245 0.77 8.04 20.33
C LEU A 245 0.10 6.71 20.71
N SER A 246 -1.14 6.49 20.26
CA SER A 246 -1.92 5.32 20.65
C SER A 246 -1.43 4.01 20.03
N SER A 247 -1.70 2.90 20.72
CA SER A 247 -1.57 1.53 20.21
C SER A 247 -2.92 0.83 20.30
N TYR A 248 -3.16 -0.17 19.45
CA TYR A 248 -4.40 -0.92 19.47
C TYR A 248 -4.33 -2.02 20.54
N ASP A 249 -5.18 -1.92 21.55
CA ASP A 249 -5.39 -2.97 22.54
C ASP A 249 -6.50 -3.91 22.07
N GLU A 250 -6.09 -5.09 21.62
CA GLU A 250 -7.03 -6.10 21.13
C GLU A 250 -7.86 -6.75 22.25
N ASP A 251 -7.48 -6.64 23.53
CA ASP A 251 -8.26 -7.20 24.65
C ASP A 251 -9.58 -6.44 24.84
N ILE A 252 -9.56 -5.12 24.63
CA ILE A 252 -10.72 -4.23 24.78
C ILE A 252 -11.19 -3.62 23.45
N SER A 253 -10.54 -3.96 22.34
CA SER A 253 -10.83 -3.45 20.99
C SER A 253 -10.83 -1.92 20.92
N ALA A 254 -9.76 -1.30 21.38
CA ALA A 254 -9.65 0.17 21.43
C ALA A 254 -8.24 0.66 21.10
N TYR A 255 -8.15 1.88 20.57
CA TYR A 255 -6.87 2.60 20.53
C TYR A 255 -6.65 3.30 21.88
N VAL A 256 -5.52 3.02 22.51
CA VAL A 256 -5.16 3.53 23.84
C VAL A 256 -3.80 4.20 23.83
N ILE A 257 -3.67 5.31 24.55
CA ILE A 257 -2.39 5.91 24.91
C ILE A 257 -2.05 5.40 26.30
N GLU A 258 -1.09 4.49 26.42
CA GLU A 258 -0.64 3.96 27.71
C GLU A 258 0.12 5.05 28.49
N ARG A 259 0.03 5.02 29.82
CA ARG A 259 0.87 5.85 30.68
C ARG A 259 2.36 5.61 30.44
N GLY A 260 3.16 6.64 30.64
CA GLY A 260 4.61 6.61 30.59
C GLY A 260 5.22 7.61 29.61
N LYS A 261 6.52 7.46 29.40
CA LYS A 261 7.34 8.37 28.61
C LYS A 261 7.28 8.10 27.11
N TYR A 262 6.94 9.12 26.34
CA TYR A 262 6.99 9.18 24.89
C TYR A 262 8.14 10.07 24.45
N GLU A 263 8.96 9.61 23.51
CA GLU A 263 10.19 10.30 23.11
C GLU A 263 10.27 10.45 21.59
N PHE A 264 10.60 11.66 21.15
CA PHE A 264 10.64 12.03 19.73
C PHE A 264 12.08 12.21 19.26
N PHE A 265 12.42 11.53 18.18
CA PHE A 265 13.77 11.48 17.62
C PHE A 265 13.79 12.03 16.20
N LEU A 266 14.62 13.04 15.94
CA LEU A 266 14.71 13.74 14.66
C LEU A 266 16.04 13.44 13.98
N GLY A 267 16.02 13.11 12.69
CA GLY A 267 17.26 12.97 11.94
C GLY A 267 17.09 12.51 10.50
N LYS A 268 18.17 11.94 9.95
CA LYS A 268 18.29 11.53 8.54
C LYS A 268 17.73 10.14 8.26
N ASN A 269 17.72 9.26 9.26
CA ASN A 269 17.20 7.90 9.18
C ASN A 269 16.91 7.35 10.58
N VAL A 270 16.44 6.09 10.67
CA VAL A 270 16.02 5.50 11.96
C VAL A 270 17.17 5.29 12.96
N ARG A 271 18.44 5.40 12.53
CA ARG A 271 19.64 5.29 13.39
C ARG A 271 20.40 6.59 13.59
N ASP A 272 20.42 7.44 12.56
CA ASP A 272 21.04 8.76 12.61
C ASP A 272 19.99 9.80 12.97
N ASN A 273 19.71 9.90 14.27
CA ASN A 273 18.73 10.81 14.86
C ASN A 273 19.05 11.15 16.31
N ASP A 274 18.56 12.30 16.74
CA ASP A 274 18.72 12.83 18.09
C ASP A 274 17.37 12.92 18.81
N LEU A 275 17.36 12.65 20.11
CA LEU A 275 16.21 12.92 20.97
C LEU A 275 15.98 14.43 21.07
N ILE A 276 14.84 14.92 20.57
CA ILE A 276 14.53 16.36 20.55
C ILE A 276 13.38 16.77 21.49
N TYR A 277 12.61 15.80 21.98
CA TYR A 277 11.49 16.07 22.88
C TYR A 277 11.06 14.82 23.65
N SER A 278 10.53 15.02 24.85
CA SER A 278 9.94 13.97 25.69
C SER A 278 8.61 14.47 26.25
N PHE A 279 7.60 13.62 26.19
CA PHE A 279 6.26 13.84 26.74
C PHE A 279 5.95 12.73 27.74
N GLU A 280 5.40 13.07 28.91
CA GLU A 280 5.01 12.10 29.94
C GLU A 280 3.49 12.01 30.01
N GLN A 281 2.93 10.87 29.63
CA GLN A 281 1.51 10.59 29.80
C GLN A 281 1.28 10.05 31.21
N THR A 282 0.56 10.77 32.06
CA THR A 282 0.31 10.35 33.45
C THR A 282 -0.67 9.20 33.56
N ASP A 283 -1.72 9.22 32.74
CA ASP A 283 -2.86 8.31 32.83
C ASP A 283 -3.11 7.62 31.49
N GLU A 284 -3.60 6.38 31.55
CA GLU A 284 -4.04 5.70 30.34
C GLU A 284 -5.28 6.38 29.77
N GLU A 285 -5.28 6.64 28.46
CA GLU A 285 -6.36 7.32 27.77
C GLU A 285 -6.88 6.46 26.60
N ILE A 286 -8.17 6.14 26.62
CA ILE A 286 -8.84 5.51 25.48
C ILE A 286 -9.21 6.61 24.49
N ILE A 287 -8.51 6.69 23.36
CA ILE A 287 -8.77 7.71 22.34
C ILE A 287 -9.87 7.30 21.36
N SER A 288 -10.11 6.00 21.20
CA SER A 288 -11.16 5.48 20.31
C SER A 288 -11.55 4.06 20.72
N GLN A 289 -12.79 3.91 21.20
CA GLN A 289 -13.39 2.60 21.43
C GLN A 289 -13.95 2.06 20.10
N LEU A 290 -13.54 0.87 19.70
CA LEU A 290 -13.99 0.17 18.49
C LEU A 290 -14.67 -1.16 18.88
N ALA A 291 -14.91 -2.01 17.89
CA ALA A 291 -15.37 -3.38 18.07
C ALA A 291 -14.33 -4.36 17.52
N GLN A 292 -14.27 -5.55 18.11
CA GLN A 292 -13.45 -6.64 17.56
C GLN A 292 -13.88 -6.88 16.11
N ALA A 293 -12.94 -6.82 15.18
CA ALA A 293 -13.19 -7.00 13.76
C ALA A 293 -12.00 -7.65 13.04
N SER A 294 -12.31 -8.66 12.24
CA SER A 294 -11.40 -9.49 11.47
C SER A 294 -10.32 -10.15 12.33
N ALA A 295 -10.65 -10.54 13.57
CA ALA A 295 -9.78 -11.33 14.44
C ALA A 295 -9.65 -12.78 13.92
N PRO A 296 -8.52 -13.46 14.18
CA PRO A 296 -8.32 -14.85 13.75
C PRO A 296 -9.31 -15.79 14.43
N ILE A 297 -9.61 -16.92 13.78
CA ILE A 297 -10.46 -17.98 14.34
C ILE A 297 -9.67 -19.14 14.94
N GLU A 298 -8.38 -19.22 14.63
CA GLU A 298 -7.44 -20.21 15.17
C GLU A 298 -6.42 -19.51 16.06
N GLU A 299 -6.04 -20.17 17.15
CA GLU A 299 -5.00 -19.67 18.06
C GLU A 299 -3.60 -19.93 17.50
N PHE A 300 -2.73 -18.95 17.62
CA PHE A 300 -1.29 -19.06 17.38
C PHE A 300 -0.54 -18.04 18.22
N GLU A 301 0.78 -18.22 18.32
CA GLU A 301 1.66 -17.31 19.07
C GLU A 301 2.26 -16.24 18.16
N VAL A 302 2.36 -15.02 18.70
CA VAL A 302 2.99 -13.87 18.06
C VAL A 302 3.99 -13.20 19.00
N MET A 303 4.95 -12.49 18.43
CA MET A 303 5.96 -11.72 19.16
C MET A 303 5.32 -10.62 20.01
N LYS A 304 5.92 -10.38 21.17
CA LYS A 304 5.64 -9.25 22.07
C LYS A 304 6.92 -8.76 22.72
N ALA A 305 7.16 -7.46 22.70
CA ALA A 305 8.23 -6.82 23.43
C ALA A 305 7.87 -6.77 24.92
N CYS A 306 8.80 -7.20 25.76
CA CYS A 306 8.78 -6.98 27.20
C CYS A 306 10.07 -6.28 27.62
N GLU A 307 10.02 -5.49 28.69
CA GLU A 307 11.20 -4.82 29.21
C GLU A 307 11.88 -5.67 30.29
N GLU A 308 13.15 -6.02 30.05
CA GLU A 308 14.01 -6.74 30.99
C GLU A 308 15.35 -6.00 31.10
N SER A 309 15.71 -5.56 32.31
CA SER A 309 16.96 -4.84 32.57
C SER A 309 17.21 -3.63 31.64
N GLY A 310 16.16 -2.86 31.33
CA GLY A 310 16.23 -1.67 30.47
C GLY A 310 16.39 -1.97 28.97
N LYS A 311 16.18 -3.23 28.56
CA LYS A 311 16.18 -3.64 27.15
C LYS A 311 14.84 -4.29 26.79
N ARG A 312 14.39 -4.09 25.55
CA ARG A 312 13.23 -4.79 25.00
C ARG A 312 13.67 -6.17 24.52
N VAL A 313 13.06 -7.22 25.06
CA VAL A 313 13.29 -8.61 24.69
C VAL A 313 12.03 -9.22 24.10
N ILE A 314 12.21 -10.23 23.25
CA ILE A 314 11.10 -10.95 22.62
C ILE A 314 10.51 -11.94 23.62
N LYS A 315 9.20 -11.86 23.84
CA LYS A 315 8.34 -12.90 24.43
C LYS A 315 7.28 -13.31 23.41
N GLN A 316 6.59 -14.41 23.69
CA GLN A 316 5.43 -14.83 22.92
C GLN A 316 4.15 -14.44 23.65
N ARG A 317 3.10 -14.13 22.90
CA ARG A 317 1.72 -13.99 23.37
C ARG A 317 0.80 -14.78 22.44
N THR A 318 -0.26 -15.38 22.98
CA THR A 318 -1.34 -15.95 22.17
C THR A 318 -2.21 -14.82 21.62
N VAL A 319 -2.59 -14.92 20.35
CA VAL A 319 -3.51 -13.96 19.71
C VAL A 319 -4.93 -14.11 20.25
N ARG A 320 -5.67 -13.00 20.41
CA ARG A 320 -7.09 -13.05 20.72
C ARG A 320 -7.89 -13.53 19.51
N THR A 321 -8.70 -14.57 19.68
CA THR A 321 -9.57 -15.11 18.62
C THR A 321 -10.93 -14.42 18.59
N ARG A 322 -11.70 -14.62 17.51
CA ARG A 322 -13.04 -14.06 17.35
C ARG A 322 -14.00 -14.59 18.43
N GLU A 323 -14.58 -13.69 19.22
CA GLU A 323 -15.42 -14.02 20.39
C GLU A 323 -16.91 -13.68 20.20
N TYR A 324 -17.33 -13.35 18.97
CA TYR A 324 -18.70 -12.92 18.69
C TYR A 324 -19.29 -13.64 17.46
N ASP A 325 -20.63 -13.60 17.37
CA ASP A 325 -21.38 -14.13 16.23
C ASP A 325 -21.44 -13.10 15.08
N LEU A 326 -20.65 -13.33 14.03
CA LEU A 326 -20.63 -12.48 12.85
C LEU A 326 -21.97 -12.49 12.10
N GLY A 327 -22.65 -13.63 12.04
CA GLY A 327 -23.96 -13.74 11.39
C GLY A 327 -24.99 -12.85 12.07
N LYS A 328 -25.04 -12.87 13.41
CA LYS A 328 -25.88 -11.97 14.21
C LYS A 328 -25.56 -10.50 13.95
N ARG A 329 -24.28 -10.12 13.99
CA ARG A 329 -23.83 -8.74 13.70
C ARG A 329 -24.31 -8.27 12.33
N ILE A 330 -24.18 -9.11 11.30
CA ILE A 330 -24.62 -8.78 9.94
C ILE A 330 -26.13 -8.54 9.91
N LEU A 331 -26.93 -9.43 10.51
CA LEU A 331 -28.39 -9.33 10.51
C LEU A 331 -28.89 -8.06 11.24
N GLU A 332 -28.25 -7.66 12.33
CA GLU A 332 -28.59 -6.46 13.09
C GLU A 332 -28.28 -5.15 12.35
N ASN A 333 -27.36 -5.20 11.38
CA ASN A 333 -26.89 -4.04 10.62
C ASN A 333 -27.35 -4.04 9.14
N LEU A 334 -28.38 -4.83 8.81
CA LEU A 334 -28.90 -4.87 7.44
C LEU A 334 -29.50 -3.51 7.02
N PRO A 335 -29.15 -2.99 5.83
CA PRO A 335 -29.74 -1.77 5.33
C PRO A 335 -31.25 -1.94 5.07
N LYS A 336 -32.02 -0.88 5.36
CA LYS A 336 -33.46 -0.86 5.09
C LYS A 336 -33.72 -0.86 3.58
N ALA A 337 -34.67 -1.67 3.15
CA ALA A 337 -35.10 -1.67 1.75
C ALA A 337 -35.93 -0.43 1.41
N ILE A 338 -35.67 0.13 0.24
CA ILE A 338 -36.45 1.20 -0.39
C ILE A 338 -37.50 0.51 -1.29
N PRO A 339 -38.81 0.76 -1.11
CA PRO A 339 -39.82 0.14 -1.95
C PRO A 339 -39.61 0.46 -3.43
N GLN A 340 -39.59 -0.57 -4.28
CA GLN A 340 -39.43 -0.37 -5.71
C GLN A 340 -40.67 0.31 -6.31
N THR A 341 -40.44 1.34 -7.13
CA THR A 341 -41.50 2.17 -7.73
C THR A 341 -41.75 1.85 -9.21
N GLY A 342 -40.88 1.03 -9.82
CA GLY A 342 -40.82 0.83 -11.27
C GLY A 342 -40.25 2.05 -11.99
N ASP A 343 -39.98 1.92 -13.29
CA ASP A 343 -39.38 3.02 -14.08
C ASP A 343 -40.26 4.28 -14.01
N LYS A 344 -39.71 5.36 -13.44
CA LYS A 344 -40.37 6.67 -13.32
C LYS A 344 -39.84 7.68 -14.33
N GLY A 345 -38.92 7.26 -15.21
CA GLY A 345 -38.26 8.14 -16.17
C GLY A 345 -37.15 9.01 -15.58
N LEU A 346 -36.84 8.87 -14.28
CA LEU A 346 -35.79 9.65 -13.62
C LEU A 346 -34.42 9.31 -14.23
N LYS A 347 -33.59 10.33 -14.40
CA LYS A 347 -32.22 10.21 -14.87
C LYS A 347 -31.23 10.41 -13.73
N LEU A 348 -30.04 9.86 -13.87
CA LEU A 348 -28.98 10.03 -12.87
C LEU A 348 -28.55 11.51 -12.75
N SER A 349 -28.65 12.27 -13.85
CA SER A 349 -28.47 13.73 -13.86
C SER A 349 -29.43 14.46 -12.92
N ASP A 350 -30.67 13.97 -12.77
CA ASP A 350 -31.69 14.58 -11.93
C ASP A 350 -31.27 14.48 -10.45
N VAL A 351 -30.54 13.41 -10.08
CA VAL A 351 -29.94 13.27 -8.75
C VAL A 351 -28.83 14.31 -8.55
N LYS A 352 -27.93 14.46 -9.54
CA LYS A 352 -26.84 15.45 -9.47
C LYS A 352 -27.40 16.89 -9.36
N ASN A 353 -28.48 17.18 -10.07
CA ASN A 353 -29.12 18.50 -10.09
C ASN A 353 -30.00 18.77 -8.85
N GLY A 354 -30.20 17.77 -7.97
CA GLY A 354 -31.08 17.89 -6.80
C GLY A 354 -32.58 17.85 -7.11
N GLU A 355 -32.96 17.40 -8.32
CA GLU A 355 -34.36 17.27 -8.77
C GLU A 355 -35.03 16.01 -8.20
N CYS A 356 -34.24 14.97 -7.91
CA CYS A 356 -34.68 13.81 -7.13
C CYS A 356 -33.57 13.33 -6.19
N THR A 357 -33.91 12.54 -5.18
CA THR A 357 -32.91 11.92 -4.30
C THR A 357 -32.32 10.66 -4.92
N MET A 358 -31.13 10.26 -4.46
CA MET A 358 -30.51 9.00 -4.87
C MET A 358 -31.44 7.81 -4.57
N GLU A 359 -32.15 7.82 -3.45
CA GLU A 359 -33.11 6.78 -3.07
C GLU A 359 -34.29 6.72 -4.04
N GLN A 360 -34.80 7.86 -4.52
CA GLN A 360 -35.86 7.91 -5.53
C GLN A 360 -35.39 7.31 -6.87
N PHE A 361 -34.16 7.64 -7.29
CA PHE A 361 -33.57 7.04 -8.50
C PHE A 361 -33.32 5.54 -8.35
N VAL A 362 -32.87 5.08 -7.18
CA VAL A 362 -32.63 3.65 -6.94
C VAL A 362 -33.93 2.86 -6.82
N ALA A 363 -34.99 3.46 -6.27
CA ALA A 363 -36.30 2.84 -6.16
C ALA A 363 -36.91 2.44 -7.53
N GLN A 364 -36.60 3.15 -8.61
CA GLN A 364 -37.11 2.81 -9.94
C GLN A 364 -36.34 1.66 -10.62
N LEU A 365 -35.18 1.25 -10.10
CA LEU A 365 -34.36 0.20 -10.71
C LEU A 365 -34.98 -1.18 -10.48
N SER A 366 -35.08 -1.95 -11.55
CA SER A 366 -35.50 -3.36 -11.49
C SER A 366 -34.43 -4.25 -10.83
N ASN A 367 -34.82 -5.43 -10.34
CA ASN A 367 -33.85 -6.40 -9.78
C ASN A 367 -32.75 -6.79 -10.78
N LYS A 368 -33.07 -6.81 -12.08
CA LYS A 368 -32.09 -7.06 -13.15
C LYS A 368 -31.08 -5.92 -13.28
N GLU A 369 -31.51 -4.68 -13.10
CA GLU A 369 -30.62 -3.50 -13.11
C GLU A 369 -29.78 -3.42 -11.84
N LEU A 370 -30.36 -3.72 -10.68
CA LEU A 370 -29.64 -3.82 -9.40
C LEU A 370 -28.59 -4.95 -9.41
N GLU A 371 -28.87 -6.08 -10.04
CA GLU A 371 -27.85 -7.11 -10.28
C GLU A 371 -26.74 -6.57 -11.17
N ALA A 372 -27.12 -5.98 -12.31
CA ALA A 372 -26.16 -5.61 -13.33
C ALA A 372 -25.22 -4.49 -12.91
N ILE A 373 -25.70 -3.52 -12.14
CA ILE A 373 -24.87 -2.42 -11.64
C ILE A 373 -23.80 -2.91 -10.66
N SER A 374 -24.02 -4.05 -10.00
CA SER A 374 -23.08 -4.65 -9.04
C SER A 374 -21.94 -5.44 -9.70
N ARG A 375 -21.76 -5.38 -11.02
CA ARG A 375 -20.70 -6.12 -11.74
C ARG A 375 -20.19 -5.35 -12.95
N GLY A 376 -19.01 -5.74 -13.43
CA GLY A 376 -18.53 -5.29 -14.72
C GLY A 376 -19.25 -5.91 -15.93
N ASP A 377 -18.84 -5.48 -17.12
CA ASP A 377 -19.35 -5.91 -18.43
C ASP A 377 -18.87 -7.31 -18.89
N TYR A 378 -18.64 -8.20 -17.92
CA TYR A 378 -18.21 -9.59 -18.06
C TYR A 378 -16.77 -9.85 -18.52
N VAL A 379 -16.15 -8.94 -19.28
CA VAL A 379 -14.86 -9.18 -19.93
C VAL A 379 -13.88 -8.04 -19.70
N MET A 380 -12.59 -8.38 -19.73
CA MET A 380 -11.56 -7.37 -19.98
C MET A 380 -11.67 -6.87 -21.43
N ASN A 381 -11.14 -5.67 -21.69
CA ASN A 381 -11.24 -5.01 -22.98
C ASN A 381 -12.71 -4.92 -23.46
N SER A 382 -13.58 -4.46 -22.56
CA SER A 382 -15.00 -4.25 -22.88
C SER A 382 -15.14 -3.23 -24.01
N PRO A 383 -16.04 -3.44 -24.98
CA PRO A 383 -16.30 -2.49 -26.05
C PRO A 383 -17.01 -1.21 -25.57
N LEU A 384 -17.42 -1.14 -24.30
CA LEU A 384 -18.04 0.04 -23.70
C LEU A 384 -17.04 1.11 -23.26
N GLY A 385 -15.74 0.78 -23.24
CA GLY A 385 -14.67 1.68 -22.80
C GLY A 385 -13.51 1.76 -23.80
N ALA A 386 -12.44 2.46 -23.42
CA ALA A 386 -11.24 2.60 -24.25
C ALA A 386 -10.60 1.24 -24.59
N LYS A 387 -10.09 1.07 -25.81
CA LYS A 387 -9.50 -0.19 -26.26
C LYS A 387 -8.30 -0.59 -25.40
N GLY A 388 -8.33 -1.81 -24.87
CA GLY A 388 -7.33 -2.34 -23.96
C GLY A 388 -7.65 -2.14 -22.48
N ASN A 389 -8.83 -1.63 -22.13
CA ASN A 389 -9.26 -1.47 -20.73
C ASN A 389 -9.21 -2.78 -19.94
N ALA A 390 -9.03 -2.67 -18.62
CA ALA A 390 -9.07 -3.80 -17.70
C ALA A 390 -10.52 -4.28 -17.47
N GLY A 391 -11.49 -3.37 -17.50
CA GLY A 391 -12.91 -3.67 -17.41
C GLY A 391 -13.76 -2.41 -17.44
N VAL A 392 -15.07 -2.59 -17.49
CA VAL A 392 -16.05 -1.50 -17.43
C VAL A 392 -17.15 -1.84 -16.44
N PHE A 393 -17.56 -0.89 -15.59
CA PHE A 393 -18.68 -1.03 -14.65
C PHE A 393 -19.69 0.13 -14.77
N GLY A 394 -20.75 0.13 -13.96
CA GLY A 394 -21.78 1.16 -13.98
C GLY A 394 -22.81 0.90 -15.08
N GLY A 395 -22.78 1.69 -16.15
CA GLY A 395 -23.68 1.62 -17.31
C GLY A 395 -23.52 0.38 -18.21
N VAL A 396 -23.44 -0.83 -17.65
CA VAL A 396 -23.17 -2.08 -18.40
C VAL A 396 -24.39 -2.60 -19.17
N LEU A 397 -25.61 -2.24 -18.74
CA LEU A 397 -26.84 -2.55 -19.49
C LEU A 397 -27.35 -1.34 -20.27
N HIS A 398 -28.00 -1.61 -21.41
CA HIS A 398 -28.70 -0.58 -22.18
C HIS A 398 -29.76 0.15 -21.35
N SER A 399 -30.51 -0.56 -20.49
CA SER A 399 -31.55 0.07 -19.65
C SER A 399 -30.98 1.00 -18.57
N LEU A 400 -29.78 0.71 -18.05
CA LEU A 400 -29.05 1.60 -17.15
C LEU A 400 -28.57 2.85 -17.89
N ARG A 401 -27.98 2.68 -19.08
CA ARG A 401 -27.56 3.82 -19.93
C ARG A 401 -28.73 4.70 -20.35
N ALA A 402 -29.88 4.11 -20.66
CA ALA A 402 -31.11 4.86 -20.95
C ALA A 402 -31.58 5.72 -19.76
N LYS A 403 -31.17 5.41 -18.53
CA LYS A 403 -31.41 6.20 -17.30
C LYS A 403 -30.26 7.17 -16.97
N GLY A 404 -29.29 7.35 -17.89
CA GLY A 404 -28.16 8.26 -17.69
C GLY A 404 -27.01 7.68 -16.85
N VAL A 405 -26.99 6.37 -16.59
CA VAL A 405 -25.85 5.73 -15.93
C VAL A 405 -24.76 5.44 -16.96
N GLU A 406 -23.67 6.20 -16.93
CA GLU A 406 -22.56 6.02 -17.87
C GLU A 406 -21.68 4.81 -17.54
N PRO A 407 -21.05 4.16 -18.54
CA PRO A 407 -20.02 3.17 -18.31
C PRO A 407 -18.73 3.82 -17.77
N ILE A 408 -18.13 3.22 -16.74
CA ILE A 408 -16.85 3.64 -16.14
C ILE A 408 -15.74 2.70 -16.59
N THR A 409 -14.70 3.24 -17.23
CA THR A 409 -13.57 2.48 -17.76
C THR A 409 -12.44 2.36 -16.73
N THR A 410 -12.02 1.14 -16.42
CA THR A 410 -10.87 0.88 -15.55
C THR A 410 -9.63 0.47 -16.34
N THR A 411 -8.45 0.91 -15.91
CA THR A 411 -7.16 0.56 -16.54
C THR A 411 -6.08 0.28 -15.50
N ASP A 412 -5.27 -0.75 -15.70
CA ASP A 412 -3.96 -0.83 -15.02
C ASP A 412 -3.08 0.34 -15.47
N GLY A 413 -2.02 0.73 -14.78
CA GLY A 413 -1.62 0.33 -13.44
C GLY A 413 -0.75 1.41 -12.78
N PRO A 414 -0.16 1.12 -11.60
CA PRO A 414 0.60 2.11 -10.82
C PRO A 414 1.75 2.80 -11.56
N SER A 415 2.38 2.13 -12.54
CA SER A 415 3.50 2.68 -13.32
C SER A 415 3.11 3.23 -14.70
N GLY A 416 1.82 3.54 -14.91
CA GLY A 416 1.33 4.13 -16.16
C GLY A 416 0.10 3.42 -16.72
N ILE A 417 -0.58 4.05 -17.67
CA ILE A 417 -1.88 3.59 -18.19
C ILE A 417 -1.66 2.46 -19.21
N ARG A 418 -2.13 1.26 -18.89
CA ARG A 418 -2.17 0.10 -19.76
C ARG A 418 -3.42 0.15 -20.65
N LEU A 419 -3.24 0.61 -21.88
CA LEU A 419 -4.24 0.57 -22.94
C LEU A 419 -3.62 0.04 -24.23
N SER A 420 -4.44 -0.23 -25.24
CA SER A 420 -3.96 -0.47 -26.61
C SER A 420 -3.59 0.85 -27.30
N ALA A 421 -2.76 1.65 -26.65
CA ALA A 421 -2.26 2.95 -27.08
C ALA A 421 -0.89 3.22 -26.44
N SER A 422 -0.10 4.12 -27.01
CA SER A 422 1.10 4.64 -26.36
C SER A 422 0.72 5.52 -25.19
N CYS A 423 1.27 5.22 -24.02
CA CYS A 423 1.09 5.95 -22.76
C CYS A 423 2.44 6.14 -22.06
N SER A 424 2.54 7.09 -21.14
CA SER A 424 3.75 7.30 -20.34
C SER A 424 4.01 6.16 -19.37
N LEU A 425 5.28 5.74 -19.25
CA LEU A 425 5.74 4.77 -18.27
C LEU A 425 6.49 5.49 -17.14
N MET A 426 5.92 5.41 -15.94
CA MET A 426 6.44 6.04 -14.73
C MET A 426 7.37 5.11 -13.95
N PRO A 427 8.13 5.66 -12.99
CA PRO A 427 8.74 4.90 -11.92
C PRO A 427 7.80 3.89 -11.24
N VAL A 428 8.39 2.84 -10.69
CA VAL A 428 7.70 1.90 -9.80
C VAL A 428 7.38 2.55 -8.44
N GLY A 429 6.42 1.97 -7.71
CA GLY A 429 5.93 2.48 -6.43
C GLY A 429 7.04 2.68 -5.41
N THR A 430 7.96 1.72 -5.28
CA THR A 430 9.06 1.78 -4.31
C THR A 430 9.93 3.01 -4.53
N LEU A 431 10.19 3.39 -5.79
CA LEU A 431 10.98 4.58 -6.12
C LEU A 431 10.24 5.87 -5.77
N PHE A 432 8.92 5.93 -5.97
CA PHE A 432 8.13 7.07 -5.49
C PHE A 432 8.23 7.23 -3.97
N ALA A 433 8.12 6.15 -3.21
CA ALA A 433 8.25 6.21 -1.75
C ALA A 433 9.68 6.55 -1.31
N CYS A 434 10.71 6.08 -2.02
CA CYS A 434 12.10 6.45 -1.77
C CYS A 434 12.37 7.95 -1.93
N SER A 435 11.49 8.67 -2.63
CA SER A 435 11.61 10.13 -2.73
C SER A 435 11.34 10.85 -1.41
N PHE A 436 10.57 10.26 -0.48
CA PHE A 436 10.05 10.93 0.72
C PHE A 436 9.42 12.31 0.42
N ASN A 437 8.81 12.44 -0.77
CA ASN A 437 8.27 13.70 -1.29
C ASN A 437 6.85 13.49 -1.83
N PRO A 438 5.82 13.56 -0.95
CA PRO A 438 4.42 13.37 -1.34
C PRO A 438 3.97 14.42 -2.37
N GLU A 439 4.50 15.64 -2.32
CA GLU A 439 4.18 16.69 -3.27
C GLU A 439 4.61 16.32 -4.70
N LEU A 440 5.81 15.76 -4.87
CA LEU A 440 6.28 15.25 -6.16
C LEU A 440 5.42 14.08 -6.66
N VAL A 441 5.02 13.17 -5.77
CA VAL A 441 4.15 12.05 -6.13
C VAL A 441 2.80 12.57 -6.62
N GLU A 442 2.21 13.53 -5.92
CA GLU A 442 0.94 14.16 -6.31
C GLU A 442 1.02 14.85 -7.68
N GLU A 443 2.11 15.58 -7.94
CA GLU A 443 2.36 16.24 -9.24
C GLU A 443 2.41 15.22 -10.38
N VAL A 444 3.21 14.18 -10.24
CA VAL A 444 3.39 13.14 -11.28
C VAL A 444 2.07 12.42 -11.55
N TYR A 445 1.32 12.05 -10.52
CA TYR A 445 0.02 11.40 -10.69
C TYR A 445 -1.06 12.35 -11.25
N SER A 446 -0.96 13.67 -11.03
CA SER A 446 -1.81 14.66 -11.71
C SER A 446 -1.56 14.71 -13.22
N ALA A 447 -0.30 14.60 -13.64
CA ALA A 447 0.05 14.52 -15.06
C ALA A 447 -0.53 13.24 -15.71
N ILE A 448 -0.46 12.10 -15.03
CA ILE A 448 -1.10 10.86 -15.50
C ILE A 448 -2.61 11.00 -15.57
N ALA A 449 -3.25 11.67 -14.61
CA ALA A 449 -4.70 11.89 -14.65
C ALA A 449 -5.13 12.67 -15.90
N ALA A 450 -4.32 13.63 -16.34
CA ALA A 450 -4.56 14.33 -17.60
C ALA A 450 -4.45 13.39 -18.81
N GLU A 451 -3.45 12.50 -18.83
CA GLU A 451 -3.33 11.47 -19.87
C GLU A 451 -4.51 10.49 -19.84
N MET A 452 -4.96 10.05 -18.66
CA MET A 452 -6.12 9.16 -18.49
C MET A 452 -7.36 9.73 -19.18
N LYS A 453 -7.68 11.00 -18.90
CA LYS A 453 -8.83 11.67 -19.51
C LYS A 453 -8.68 11.78 -21.03
N ALA A 454 -7.49 12.11 -21.52
CA ALA A 454 -7.23 12.17 -22.96
C ALA A 454 -7.36 10.80 -23.67
N LYS A 455 -7.13 9.70 -22.95
CA LYS A 455 -7.19 8.33 -23.48
C LYS A 455 -8.51 7.60 -23.19
N GLY A 456 -9.47 8.26 -22.54
CA GLY A 456 -10.77 7.66 -22.19
C GLY A 456 -10.70 6.62 -21.07
N SER A 457 -9.73 6.74 -20.16
CA SER A 457 -9.70 6.00 -18.90
C SER A 457 -10.29 6.84 -17.77
N ASP A 458 -11.08 6.20 -16.90
CA ASP A 458 -11.78 6.86 -15.80
C ASP A 458 -11.19 6.51 -14.44
N VAL A 459 -10.82 5.24 -14.25
CA VAL A 459 -10.25 4.71 -13.00
C VAL A 459 -8.90 4.09 -13.27
N LEU A 460 -7.86 4.58 -12.60
CA LEU A 460 -6.54 3.94 -12.58
C LEU A 460 -6.53 2.93 -11.42
N LEU A 461 -6.14 1.69 -11.71
CA LEU A 461 -6.02 0.62 -10.73
C LEU A 461 -4.72 0.78 -9.93
N ALA A 462 -4.63 1.89 -9.22
CA ALA A 462 -3.48 2.38 -8.48
C ALA A 462 -3.94 3.34 -7.34
N PRO A 463 -3.12 3.52 -6.30
CA PRO A 463 -1.81 2.90 -6.09
C PRO A 463 -1.88 1.46 -5.56
N GLY A 464 -0.85 0.66 -5.86
CA GLY A 464 -0.54 -0.53 -5.08
C GLY A 464 0.11 -0.11 -3.76
N MET A 465 -0.34 -0.64 -2.62
CA MET A 465 0.12 -0.16 -1.30
C MET A 465 0.11 -1.22 -0.19
N ASN A 466 0.23 -2.50 -0.53
CA ASN A 466 0.43 -3.53 0.49
C ASN A 466 1.80 -3.37 1.16
N ILE A 467 1.90 -3.73 2.43
CA ILE A 467 3.15 -3.63 3.20
C ILE A 467 4.20 -4.61 2.65
N HIS A 468 5.44 -4.15 2.54
CA HIS A 468 6.62 -4.98 2.25
C HIS A 468 6.94 -5.87 3.46
N ARG A 469 6.09 -6.86 3.71
CA ARG A 469 6.24 -7.80 4.83
C ARG A 469 7.53 -8.61 4.73
N ASN A 470 7.91 -8.98 3.51
CA ASN A 470 9.06 -9.82 3.21
C ASN A 470 9.71 -9.36 1.90
N PRO A 471 11.05 -9.30 1.81
CA PRO A 471 11.75 -8.85 0.60
C PRO A 471 11.50 -9.73 -0.62
N LEU A 472 11.08 -11.00 -0.43
CA LEU A 472 10.82 -11.93 -1.53
C LEU A 472 9.45 -11.76 -2.19
N CYS A 473 8.55 -10.93 -1.66
CA CYS A 473 7.24 -10.72 -2.28
C CYS A 473 7.40 -10.15 -3.71
N GLY A 474 6.83 -10.85 -4.69
CA GLY A 474 7.01 -10.54 -6.11
C GLY A 474 6.48 -9.19 -6.58
N ARG A 475 5.62 -8.54 -5.78
CA ARG A 475 4.99 -7.24 -6.11
C ARG A 475 5.47 -6.07 -5.27
N ASN A 476 6.52 -6.23 -4.47
CA ASN A 476 7.07 -5.10 -3.70
C ASN A 476 7.38 -3.88 -4.59
N PHE A 477 7.81 -4.09 -5.84
CA PHE A 477 8.11 -3.01 -6.78
C PHE A 477 6.97 -1.99 -6.93
N GLU A 478 5.71 -2.44 -7.00
CA GLU A 478 4.55 -1.55 -7.21
C GLU A 478 3.95 -1.03 -5.90
N TYR A 479 4.43 -1.51 -4.75
CA TYR A 479 4.08 -1.06 -3.42
C TYR A 479 5.10 -0.03 -2.92
N TYR A 480 4.98 0.41 -1.66
CA TYR A 480 5.71 1.57 -1.17
C TYR A 480 6.78 1.27 -0.12
N SER A 481 6.48 0.52 0.94
CA SER A 481 7.34 0.49 2.12
C SER A 481 6.95 -0.64 3.08
N GLU A 482 7.90 -1.06 3.93
CA GLU A 482 7.65 -1.84 5.15
C GLU A 482 6.92 -1.00 6.23
N ASP A 483 6.92 0.33 6.11
CA ASP A 483 6.29 1.27 7.03
C ASP A 483 4.89 1.73 6.55
N PRO A 484 3.84 1.55 7.37
CA PRO A 484 2.48 1.95 7.02
C PRO A 484 2.26 3.46 6.95
N TYR A 485 3.04 4.28 7.68
CA TYR A 485 2.88 5.73 7.64
C TYR A 485 3.44 6.27 6.33
N LEU A 486 4.66 5.87 5.95
CA LEU A 486 5.24 6.23 4.65
C LEU A 486 4.39 5.72 3.48
N ALA A 487 3.94 4.46 3.53
CA ALA A 487 3.07 3.90 2.51
C ALA A 487 1.73 4.64 2.41
N GLY A 488 1.11 4.96 3.55
CA GLY A 488 -0.16 5.69 3.61
C GLY A 488 -0.06 7.12 3.07
N LYS A 489 0.97 7.88 3.47
CA LYS A 489 1.21 9.25 2.98
C LYS A 489 1.50 9.28 1.48
N THR A 490 2.30 8.34 0.99
CA THR A 490 2.61 8.22 -0.44
C THR A 490 1.36 7.84 -1.24
N ALA A 491 0.56 6.90 -0.75
CA ALA A 491 -0.70 6.51 -1.37
C ALA A 491 -1.70 7.67 -1.41
N ALA A 492 -1.85 8.42 -0.32
CA ALA A 492 -2.74 9.58 -0.25
C ALA A 492 -2.36 10.65 -1.28
N ALA A 493 -1.07 10.92 -1.46
CA ALA A 493 -0.57 11.82 -2.51
C ALA A 493 -0.90 11.32 -3.92
N ALA A 494 -0.68 10.03 -4.20
CA ALA A 494 -1.06 9.44 -5.49
C ALA A 494 -2.57 9.57 -5.77
N VAL A 495 -3.41 9.32 -4.77
CA VAL A 495 -4.86 9.48 -4.88
C VAL A 495 -5.26 10.92 -5.16
N ARG A 496 -4.74 11.89 -4.40
CA ARG A 496 -5.02 13.32 -4.66
C ARG A 496 -4.57 13.73 -6.06
N GLY A 497 -3.38 13.30 -6.48
CA GLY A 497 -2.86 13.53 -7.82
C GLY A 497 -3.80 13.03 -8.90
N ILE A 498 -4.21 11.76 -8.84
CA ILE A 498 -5.15 11.16 -9.81
C ILE A 498 -6.49 11.91 -9.80
N GLN A 499 -7.03 12.22 -8.63
CA GLN A 499 -8.36 12.82 -8.49
C GLN A 499 -8.40 14.32 -8.83
N SER A 500 -7.25 15.02 -8.81
CA SER A 500 -7.14 16.46 -9.09
C SER A 500 -7.62 16.87 -10.50
N ARG A 501 -7.66 15.93 -11.45
CA ARG A 501 -8.14 16.14 -12.83
C ARG A 501 -9.46 15.41 -13.12
N GLY A 502 -10.21 15.06 -12.08
CA GLY A 502 -11.52 14.40 -12.20
C GLY A 502 -11.46 12.93 -12.60
N ALA A 503 -10.28 12.29 -12.64
CA ALA A 503 -10.15 10.84 -12.71
C ALA A 503 -10.39 10.22 -11.32
N SER A 504 -10.30 8.89 -11.23
CA SER A 504 -10.43 8.15 -9.97
C SER A 504 -9.21 7.28 -9.74
N ALA A 505 -8.67 7.35 -8.53
CA ALA A 505 -7.74 6.35 -8.03
C ALA A 505 -8.51 5.10 -7.56
N CYS A 506 -7.78 3.99 -7.40
CA CYS A 506 -8.26 2.75 -6.82
C CYS A 506 -7.13 2.08 -6.02
N PRO A 507 -6.90 2.51 -4.76
CA PRO A 507 -5.90 1.89 -3.89
C PRO A 507 -6.13 0.38 -3.74
N LYS A 508 -5.04 -0.39 -3.79
CA LYS A 508 -5.08 -1.86 -3.82
C LYS A 508 -3.86 -2.50 -3.14
N HIS A 509 -3.94 -3.75 -2.68
CA HIS A 509 -5.12 -4.61 -2.63
C HIS A 509 -5.54 -4.72 -1.17
N PHE A 510 -6.78 -4.32 -0.88
CA PHE A 510 -7.33 -4.26 0.46
C PHE A 510 -7.79 -5.67 0.91
N ALA A 511 -7.05 -6.41 1.74
CA ALA A 511 -5.78 -6.09 2.42
C ALA A 511 -4.85 -7.32 2.45
N CYS A 512 -3.66 -7.18 3.04
CA CYS A 512 -2.72 -8.27 3.33
C CYS A 512 -2.27 -9.12 2.12
N ASN A 513 -2.28 -8.58 0.90
CA ASN A 513 -1.76 -9.26 -0.29
C ASN A 513 -0.23 -9.12 -0.40
N SER A 514 0.48 -9.62 0.62
CA SER A 514 1.93 -9.50 0.75
C SER A 514 2.69 -10.76 0.34
N GLN A 515 2.08 -11.67 -0.45
CA GLN A 515 2.69 -12.87 -1.05
C GLN A 515 1.98 -13.17 -2.38
N GLU A 516 2.74 -13.39 -3.46
CA GLU A 516 2.16 -13.64 -4.79
C GLU A 516 1.89 -15.13 -5.06
N LYS A 517 2.77 -16.02 -4.58
CA LYS A 517 2.59 -17.45 -4.76
C LYS A 517 1.31 -17.89 -4.07
N ARG A 518 0.38 -18.42 -4.87
CA ARG A 518 -0.97 -18.84 -4.41
C ARG A 518 -1.77 -17.70 -3.77
N ARG A 519 -1.59 -16.45 -4.19
CA ARG A 519 -2.35 -15.28 -3.70
C ARG A 519 -3.87 -15.44 -3.72
N ASN A 520 -4.43 -16.33 -4.55
CA ASN A 520 -5.87 -16.63 -4.61
C ASN A 520 -6.31 -17.85 -3.78
N MET A 521 -5.45 -18.35 -2.90
CA MET A 521 -5.71 -19.50 -2.02
C MET A 521 -5.06 -19.35 -0.65
N ASN A 522 -3.93 -18.65 -0.56
CA ASN A 522 -3.21 -18.43 0.69
C ASN A 522 -4.06 -17.61 1.68
N ASP A 523 -3.95 -17.98 2.95
CA ASP A 523 -4.56 -17.29 4.09
C ASP A 523 -3.52 -16.55 4.93
N SER A 524 -3.70 -15.23 5.04
CA SER A 524 -2.91 -14.38 5.92
C SER A 524 -3.55 -14.39 7.30
N ARG A 525 -2.92 -15.09 8.24
CA ARG A 525 -3.38 -15.23 9.62
C ARG A 525 -2.61 -14.29 10.52
N LEU A 526 -3.28 -13.32 11.12
CA LEU A 526 -2.66 -12.24 11.88
C LEU A 526 -3.56 -11.78 13.02
N SER A 527 -2.94 -11.23 14.08
CA SER A 527 -3.66 -10.62 15.19
C SER A 527 -4.45 -9.39 14.73
N GLU A 528 -5.48 -9.02 15.48
CA GLU A 528 -6.22 -7.79 15.19
C GLU A 528 -5.30 -6.58 15.33
N ARG A 529 -4.40 -6.58 16.32
CA ARG A 529 -3.43 -5.49 16.48
C ARG A 529 -2.53 -5.29 15.26
N ALA A 530 -1.92 -6.36 14.73
CA ALA A 530 -1.08 -6.29 13.55
C ALA A 530 -1.89 -5.80 12.33
N LEU A 531 -3.12 -6.31 12.17
CA LEU A 531 -4.03 -5.88 11.12
C LEU A 531 -4.28 -4.36 11.20
N ARG A 532 -4.60 -3.84 12.39
CA ARG A 532 -4.93 -2.42 12.64
C ARG A 532 -3.73 -1.47 12.51
N GLU A 533 -2.59 -1.84 13.08
CA GLU A 533 -1.42 -0.96 13.19
C GLU A 533 -0.49 -1.02 11.96
N ILE A 534 -0.49 -2.13 11.21
CA ILE A 534 0.40 -2.33 10.06
C ILE A 534 -0.39 -2.41 8.76
N TYR A 535 -1.19 -3.46 8.57
CA TYR A 535 -1.69 -3.81 7.25
C TYR A 535 -2.88 -2.98 6.77
N LEU A 536 -3.66 -2.41 7.71
CA LEU A 536 -4.75 -1.50 7.43
C LEU A 536 -4.37 -0.03 7.62
N LYS A 537 -3.33 0.27 8.40
CA LYS A 537 -2.99 1.66 8.76
C LYS A 537 -2.68 2.52 7.54
N GLY A 538 -1.96 1.99 6.55
CA GLY A 538 -1.72 2.72 5.29
C GLY A 538 -3.03 3.06 4.56
N PHE A 539 -3.96 2.10 4.47
CA PHE A 539 -5.27 2.32 3.85
C PHE A 539 -6.13 3.30 4.66
N GLU A 540 -6.07 3.27 5.99
CA GLU A 540 -6.75 4.22 6.86
C GLU A 540 -6.29 5.66 6.59
N ILE A 541 -4.97 5.88 6.56
CA ILE A 541 -4.35 7.16 6.22
C ILE A 541 -4.81 7.61 4.83
N CYS A 542 -4.72 6.72 3.84
CA CYS A 542 -5.15 7.01 2.47
C CYS A 542 -6.63 7.41 2.41
N VAL A 543 -7.51 6.68 3.09
CA VAL A 543 -8.95 7.00 3.14
C VAL A 543 -9.20 8.36 3.77
N LYS A 544 -8.63 8.61 4.95
CA LYS A 544 -8.90 9.83 5.73
C LYS A 544 -8.29 11.09 5.13
N GLU A 545 -7.18 10.98 4.40
CA GLU A 545 -6.43 12.14 3.88
C GLU A 545 -6.61 12.40 2.38
N SER A 546 -7.28 11.50 1.65
CA SER A 546 -7.42 11.65 0.20
C SER A 546 -8.74 11.18 -0.40
N GLU A 547 -9.63 10.57 0.40
CA GLU A 547 -10.98 10.18 -0.02
C GLU A 547 -11.01 9.47 -1.40
N PRO A 548 -10.33 8.32 -1.55
CA PRO A 548 -10.27 7.62 -2.83
C PRO A 548 -11.67 7.22 -3.29
N LYS A 549 -12.07 7.49 -4.54
CA LYS A 549 -13.42 7.16 -5.04
C LYS A 549 -13.67 5.66 -5.22
N ASN A 550 -12.60 4.87 -5.41
CA ASN A 550 -12.64 3.42 -5.52
C ASN A 550 -11.60 2.78 -4.60
N ILE A 551 -11.84 1.56 -4.11
CA ILE A 551 -10.83 0.68 -3.46
C ILE A 551 -10.99 -0.73 -4.02
N MET A 552 -9.88 -1.44 -4.25
CA MET A 552 -9.90 -2.82 -4.73
C MET A 552 -9.55 -3.81 -3.61
N THR A 553 -10.38 -4.83 -3.40
CA THR A 553 -10.07 -5.91 -2.44
C THR A 553 -8.98 -6.84 -2.96
N SER A 554 -8.33 -7.58 -2.06
CA SER A 554 -7.33 -8.59 -2.42
C SER A 554 -7.90 -9.95 -2.81
N TYR A 555 -7.05 -10.78 -3.43
CA TYR A 555 -7.36 -12.18 -3.77
C TYR A 555 -7.26 -13.14 -2.59
N ASN A 556 -6.42 -12.85 -1.60
CA ASN A 556 -6.08 -13.79 -0.54
C ASN A 556 -7.19 -13.86 0.52
N ARG A 557 -7.08 -14.87 1.38
CA ARG A 557 -7.83 -14.90 2.64
C ARG A 557 -7.11 -14.06 3.67
N ILE A 558 -7.88 -13.40 4.53
CA ILE A 558 -7.44 -12.71 5.73
C ILE A 558 -8.24 -13.34 6.85
N ASN A 559 -7.53 -14.01 7.77
CA ASN A 559 -8.14 -14.75 8.88
C ASN A 559 -9.29 -15.66 8.39
N SER A 560 -8.99 -16.51 7.41
CA SER A 560 -9.87 -17.52 6.78
C SER A 560 -10.94 -17.00 5.82
N VAL A 561 -11.14 -15.70 5.67
CA VAL A 561 -12.15 -15.11 4.77
C VAL A 561 -11.49 -14.38 3.61
N TYR A 562 -11.91 -14.66 2.37
CA TYR A 562 -11.39 -13.93 1.20
C TYR A 562 -11.69 -12.44 1.29
N GLY A 563 -10.77 -11.58 0.83
CA GLY A 563 -10.93 -10.12 0.86
C GLY A 563 -12.26 -9.64 0.26
N HIS A 564 -12.68 -10.21 -0.89
CA HIS A 564 -13.95 -9.88 -1.55
C HIS A 564 -15.22 -10.41 -0.85
N TYR A 565 -15.09 -11.16 0.25
CA TYR A 565 -16.20 -11.64 1.10
C TYR A 565 -16.14 -11.12 2.54
N ASN A 566 -15.13 -10.32 2.88
CA ASN A 566 -14.84 -9.96 4.26
C ASN A 566 -15.69 -8.76 4.71
N TYR A 567 -16.83 -9.04 5.35
CA TYR A 567 -17.76 -8.04 5.91
C TYR A 567 -17.08 -7.16 6.97
N GLU A 568 -16.24 -7.75 7.82
CA GLU A 568 -15.56 -7.04 8.90
C GLU A 568 -14.61 -5.98 8.32
N LEU A 569 -13.83 -6.33 7.28
CA LEU A 569 -12.97 -5.37 6.59
C LEU A 569 -13.77 -4.30 5.83
N CYS A 570 -14.70 -4.71 4.97
CA CYS A 570 -15.32 -3.80 4.00
C CYS A 570 -16.50 -2.99 4.55
N THR A 571 -17.18 -3.50 5.58
CA THR A 571 -18.30 -2.82 6.24
C THR A 571 -17.88 -2.29 7.60
N THR A 572 -17.54 -3.16 8.56
CA THR A 572 -17.27 -2.73 9.94
C THR A 572 -16.10 -1.74 10.02
N ILE A 573 -14.94 -2.09 9.49
CA ILE A 573 -13.76 -1.22 9.59
C ILE A 573 -13.86 -0.08 8.58
N LEU A 574 -13.96 -0.42 7.30
CA LEU A 574 -13.82 0.55 6.22
C LEU A 574 -14.97 1.57 6.17
N ARG A 575 -16.22 1.15 6.43
CA ARG A 575 -17.41 2.02 6.31
C ARG A 575 -17.83 2.58 7.66
N ASP A 576 -17.96 1.73 8.68
CA ASP A 576 -18.56 2.15 9.95
C ASP A 576 -17.53 2.89 10.83
N GLU A 577 -16.28 2.44 10.87
CA GLU A 577 -15.24 3.09 11.67
C GLU A 577 -14.51 4.22 10.92
N TRP A 578 -14.08 4.00 9.68
CA TRP A 578 -13.33 5.01 8.92
C TRP A 578 -14.21 5.98 8.14
N GLY A 579 -15.48 5.65 7.96
CA GLY A 579 -16.43 6.52 7.26
C GLY A 579 -16.26 6.57 5.74
N TYR A 580 -15.49 5.68 5.10
CA TYR A 580 -15.26 5.74 3.65
C TYR A 580 -16.61 5.67 2.89
N LYS A 581 -16.81 6.51 1.85
CA LYS A 581 -18.10 6.67 1.15
C LYS A 581 -18.11 6.21 -0.31
N GLY A 582 -16.95 5.85 -0.86
CA GLY A 582 -16.80 5.48 -2.26
C GLY A 582 -17.16 4.03 -2.56
N ASN A 583 -16.72 3.58 -3.73
CA ASN A 583 -17.02 2.28 -4.30
C ASN A 583 -15.93 1.24 -3.96
N VAL A 584 -16.31 0.00 -3.69
CA VAL A 584 -15.39 -1.12 -3.47
C VAL A 584 -15.53 -2.13 -4.62
N ILE A 585 -14.42 -2.46 -5.27
CA ILE A 585 -14.41 -3.44 -6.37
C ILE A 585 -13.60 -4.66 -5.98
N THR A 586 -13.91 -5.82 -6.55
CA THR A 586 -13.04 -6.99 -6.42
C THR A 586 -11.77 -6.80 -7.25
N ASP A 587 -10.71 -7.54 -6.91
CA ASP A 587 -9.72 -7.92 -7.92
C ASP A 587 -10.37 -8.79 -9.03
N TRP A 588 -9.67 -9.02 -10.13
CA TRP A 588 -10.19 -9.69 -11.33
C TRP A 588 -10.45 -11.18 -11.11
N TRP A 589 -11.73 -11.56 -11.21
CA TRP A 589 -12.20 -12.94 -11.03
C TRP A 589 -12.05 -13.45 -9.59
N MET A 590 -13.07 -13.18 -8.78
CA MET A 590 -13.16 -13.72 -7.42
C MET A 590 -13.22 -15.26 -7.38
N LYS A 591 -12.77 -15.83 -6.25
CA LYS A 591 -12.91 -17.26 -5.96
C LYS A 591 -14.33 -17.59 -5.50
N SER A 592 -14.89 -18.68 -6.01
CA SER A 592 -16.21 -19.16 -5.59
C SER A 592 -16.17 -19.72 -4.17
N GLU A 593 -17.12 -19.33 -3.33
CA GLU A 593 -17.26 -19.82 -1.94
C GLU A 593 -18.67 -19.57 -1.39
N ARG A 594 -19.08 -20.38 -0.41
CA ARG A 594 -20.31 -20.20 0.38
C ARG A 594 -19.99 -19.43 1.66
N SER A 595 -20.93 -18.61 2.12
CA SER A 595 -20.77 -17.96 3.43
C SER A 595 -20.81 -19.02 4.54
N PRO A 596 -19.83 -19.01 5.47
CA PRO A 596 -19.88 -19.83 6.68
C PRO A 596 -21.09 -19.46 7.56
N GLU A 597 -21.38 -18.17 7.68
CA GLU A 597 -22.48 -17.64 8.51
C GLU A 597 -23.86 -17.86 7.86
N PHE A 598 -23.92 -17.87 6.53
CA PHE A 598 -25.16 -18.01 5.75
C PHE A 598 -25.00 -19.04 4.62
N PRO A 599 -25.11 -20.36 4.87
CA PRO A 599 -24.82 -21.39 3.89
C PRO A 599 -25.65 -21.36 2.59
N SER A 600 -26.80 -20.66 2.62
CA SER A 600 -27.66 -20.42 1.45
C SER A 600 -27.13 -19.33 0.51
N ILE A 601 -26.19 -18.51 0.96
CA ILE A 601 -25.53 -17.43 0.21
C ILE A 601 -24.17 -17.92 -0.29
N ARG A 602 -23.85 -17.59 -1.55
CA ARG A 602 -22.56 -17.86 -2.19
C ARG A 602 -22.21 -16.80 -3.23
N ASP A 603 -20.94 -16.74 -3.61
CA ASP A 603 -20.45 -15.96 -4.74
C ASP A 603 -20.94 -14.49 -4.73
N GLN A 604 -21.63 -14.01 -5.77
CA GLN A 604 -22.10 -12.62 -5.84
C GLN A 604 -22.96 -12.22 -4.64
N ALA A 605 -23.83 -13.11 -4.15
CA ALA A 605 -24.65 -12.82 -2.97
C ALA A 605 -23.79 -12.61 -1.72
N TYR A 606 -22.71 -13.39 -1.57
CA TYR A 606 -21.80 -13.27 -0.42
C TYR A 606 -20.98 -11.98 -0.50
N ARG A 607 -20.48 -11.66 -1.70
CA ARG A 607 -19.76 -10.41 -1.98
C ARG A 607 -20.60 -9.17 -1.66
N VAL A 608 -21.84 -9.13 -2.15
CA VAL A 608 -22.73 -7.98 -1.91
C VAL A 608 -23.08 -7.85 -0.43
N ARG A 609 -23.27 -8.96 0.29
CA ARG A 609 -23.44 -8.96 1.75
C ARG A 609 -22.28 -8.28 2.45
N ALA A 610 -21.05 -8.57 2.04
CA ALA A 610 -19.82 -7.93 2.55
C ALA A 610 -19.68 -6.44 2.21
N GLN A 611 -20.59 -5.88 1.40
CA GLN A 611 -20.51 -4.52 0.85
C GLN A 611 -19.28 -4.30 -0.06
N VAL A 612 -18.91 -5.34 -0.81
CA VAL A 612 -18.02 -5.19 -1.96
C VAL A 612 -18.92 -4.95 -3.17
N ASP A 613 -18.87 -3.75 -3.75
CA ASP A 613 -19.92 -3.20 -4.61
C ASP A 613 -19.89 -3.70 -6.06
N VAL A 614 -18.70 -3.88 -6.66
CA VAL A 614 -18.57 -4.35 -8.06
C VAL A 614 -17.70 -5.60 -8.20
N LEU A 615 -18.25 -6.67 -8.80
CA LEU A 615 -17.47 -7.81 -9.29
C LEU A 615 -16.75 -7.43 -10.58
N MET A 616 -15.42 -7.50 -10.59
CA MET A 616 -14.58 -7.30 -11.77
C MET A 616 -14.07 -8.63 -12.37
N PRO A 617 -14.04 -8.78 -13.71
CA PRO A 617 -14.68 -7.94 -14.72
C PRO A 617 -16.20 -8.21 -14.86
N GLY A 618 -16.79 -9.02 -13.97
CA GLY A 618 -18.22 -9.31 -13.93
C GLY A 618 -18.64 -10.66 -14.50
N GLY A 619 -17.71 -11.38 -15.13
CA GLY A 619 -17.91 -12.71 -15.73
C GLY A 619 -16.80 -13.67 -15.32
N GLY A 620 -16.98 -14.96 -15.62
CA GLY A 620 -15.92 -15.95 -15.39
C GLY A 620 -14.75 -15.78 -16.37
N ARG A 621 -13.63 -16.49 -16.14
CA ARG A 621 -12.51 -16.53 -17.11
C ARG A 621 -12.91 -17.13 -18.47
N SER A 622 -14.00 -17.90 -18.53
CA SER A 622 -14.62 -18.36 -19.77
C SER A 622 -15.44 -17.24 -20.44
N LYS A 623 -15.56 -17.22 -21.77
CA LYS A 623 -16.31 -16.21 -22.56
C LYS A 623 -17.83 -16.12 -22.30
N ARG A 624 -18.36 -16.69 -21.22
CA ARG A 624 -19.78 -16.63 -20.88
C ARG A 624 -20.14 -15.21 -20.42
N ARG A 625 -20.86 -14.47 -21.28
CA ARG A 625 -21.43 -13.15 -20.98
C ARG A 625 -22.76 -13.27 -20.25
N ARG A 626 -22.75 -13.84 -19.06
CA ARG A 626 -23.94 -13.96 -18.20
C ARG A 626 -23.51 -13.92 -16.72
N PRO A 627 -24.37 -13.43 -15.81
CA PRO A 627 -24.06 -13.45 -14.39
C PRO A 627 -24.10 -14.89 -13.87
N ASP A 628 -23.48 -15.12 -12.71
CA ASP A 628 -23.49 -16.43 -12.04
C ASP A 628 -24.89 -16.86 -11.54
N GLY A 629 -25.81 -15.89 -11.41
CA GLY A 629 -27.19 -16.05 -10.98
C GLY A 629 -27.39 -16.09 -9.46
N THR A 630 -26.31 -16.17 -8.67
CA THR A 630 -26.38 -16.46 -7.23
C THR A 630 -27.02 -15.32 -6.43
N LEU A 631 -26.80 -14.09 -6.87
CA LEU A 631 -27.34 -12.87 -6.26
C LEU A 631 -28.87 -12.88 -6.23
N LEU A 632 -29.50 -12.95 -7.42
CA LEU A 632 -30.95 -12.96 -7.55
C LEU A 632 -31.60 -14.27 -7.06
N GLU A 633 -30.87 -15.40 -7.16
CA GLU A 633 -31.32 -16.67 -6.57
C GLU A 633 -31.56 -16.54 -5.06
N SER A 634 -30.74 -15.74 -4.36
CA SER A 634 -30.82 -15.60 -2.89
C SER A 634 -31.77 -14.49 -2.41
N LEU A 635 -32.22 -13.61 -3.30
CA LEU A 635 -32.98 -12.41 -2.95
C LEU A 635 -34.32 -12.73 -2.27
N GLY A 636 -34.51 -12.21 -1.06
CA GLY A 636 -35.75 -12.36 -0.28
C GLY A 636 -35.96 -13.74 0.34
N LYS A 637 -34.99 -14.66 0.21
CA LYS A 637 -35.05 -15.98 0.87
C LYS A 637 -34.60 -15.88 2.32
N GLN A 638 -35.04 -16.83 3.15
CA GLN A 638 -34.57 -16.94 4.54
C GLN A 638 -33.04 -17.11 4.57
N GLY A 639 -32.36 -16.23 5.32
CA GLY A 639 -30.90 -16.17 5.38
C GLY A 639 -30.21 -15.72 4.09
N GLY A 640 -30.98 -15.36 3.05
CA GLY A 640 -30.49 -14.84 1.77
C GLY A 640 -30.26 -13.33 1.79
N ILE A 641 -29.93 -12.77 0.62
CA ILE A 641 -29.72 -11.33 0.49
C ILE A 641 -31.04 -10.56 0.50
N THR A 642 -31.01 -9.32 1.00
CA THR A 642 -32.13 -8.39 1.04
C THR A 642 -32.09 -7.40 -0.13
N LEU A 643 -33.25 -6.79 -0.43
CA LEU A 643 -33.33 -5.69 -1.40
C LEU A 643 -32.50 -4.47 -0.93
N GLY A 644 -32.45 -4.19 0.37
CA GLY A 644 -31.65 -3.09 0.92
C GLY A 644 -30.15 -3.25 0.65
N GLU A 645 -29.61 -4.47 0.72
CA GLU A 645 -28.19 -4.74 0.42
C GLU A 645 -27.87 -4.45 -1.06
N LEU A 646 -28.76 -4.86 -1.97
CA LEU A 646 -28.65 -4.53 -3.40
C LEU A 646 -28.72 -3.04 -3.67
N GLN A 647 -29.65 -2.34 -3.01
CA GLN A 647 -29.84 -0.91 -3.19
C GLN A 647 -28.67 -0.11 -2.60
N ARG A 648 -28.16 -0.47 -1.42
CA ARG A 648 -26.93 0.12 -0.87
C ARG A 648 -25.76 0.00 -1.84
N THR A 649 -25.59 -1.18 -2.44
CA THR A 649 -24.56 -1.42 -3.47
C THR A 649 -24.77 -0.53 -4.69
N ALA A 650 -26.00 -0.47 -5.20
CA ALA A 650 -26.32 0.41 -6.33
C ALA A 650 -26.04 1.89 -6.00
N ILE A 651 -26.37 2.35 -4.79
CA ILE A 651 -26.09 3.72 -4.33
C ILE A 651 -24.59 4.03 -4.39
N ASN A 652 -23.73 3.13 -3.90
CA ASN A 652 -22.27 3.34 -3.92
C ASN A 652 -21.74 3.43 -5.36
N VAL A 653 -22.18 2.53 -6.24
CA VAL A 653 -21.78 2.54 -7.66
C VAL A 653 -22.29 3.79 -8.38
N LEU A 654 -23.54 4.21 -8.14
CA LEU A 654 -24.13 5.39 -8.77
C LEU A 654 -23.47 6.68 -8.30
N LYS A 655 -23.09 6.79 -7.02
CA LYS A 655 -22.26 7.90 -6.52
C LYS A 655 -20.93 7.96 -7.25
N ALA A 656 -20.24 6.82 -7.39
CA ALA A 656 -19.00 6.77 -8.17
C ALA A 656 -19.23 7.17 -9.65
N VAL A 657 -20.35 6.80 -10.27
CA VAL A 657 -20.69 7.25 -11.63
C VAL A 657 -20.87 8.76 -11.68
N ILE A 658 -21.63 9.34 -10.74
CA ILE A 658 -21.79 10.81 -10.64
C ILE A 658 -20.42 11.47 -10.48
N ASP A 659 -19.63 11.05 -9.49
CA ASP A 659 -18.36 11.69 -9.13
C ASP A 659 -17.28 11.61 -10.23
N ILE A 660 -17.41 10.68 -11.17
CA ILE A 660 -16.40 10.42 -12.21
C ILE A 660 -16.83 10.93 -13.59
N LYS A 661 -18.13 10.88 -13.92
CA LYS A 661 -18.65 11.12 -15.28
C LYS A 661 -19.56 12.32 -15.41
N ILE A 662 -20.39 12.60 -14.40
CA ILE A 662 -21.49 13.54 -14.52
C ILE A 662 -21.06 14.82 -13.83
#